data_AF-A0NXD2-F1
#
_entry.id   AF-A0NXD2-F1
#
_cell.length_a   1.000
_cell.length_b   1.000
_cell.length_c   1.000
_cell.angle_alpha   90.00
_cell.angle_beta   90.00
_cell.angle_gamma   90.00
#
_symmetry.space_group_name_H-M   'P 1'
#
loop_
_entity.id
_entity.type
_entity.pdbx_description
1 polymer ?
#
loop_
_entity_poly.entity_id
_entity_poly.type
_entity_poly.pdbx_seq_one_letter_code
_entity_poly.pdbx_strand_id
1 'polypeptide(L)'
;MAEREPAQPGRTESGSDAELIDSIVRTNVESISTVPGQARRPQHPKHHGCVHARFVVGEVPEDLRHGLFALPGTYDALVRFSNGRKLDDRKRDAHGMAFKVLGIDREWLSAENPDGQVQDFVLVDHETFFTGDLGDYDDVNTLVLGRGLARLKLLPRLLLTGFNLYGRMRDFVSQRPKSPLLSRYFSTTPYRLGNRLVKYTAKPRPVPVDPPDTDPGVDQLAVALRETLIRCPVTFEFGVDVQTDPAAQPVEDPSVAWSKAPGARHETLATLEILQQDVDQHAPLAENIAFSPWNSLPAHEPVGAINLARRRTYESAARKRHEVNGVVPPVTAGIPESYKTHQPSVSPGKSGMPLWLAVVAGLLLSTCLVLEGKRLTIKPGPPKTFANPVAEFKYGSIGAEWDGFPYMVWRELPTIFKDELPRGWRTFGFIEEPGQKLPVGFSVRRVGVPRVGFNCATCHSAEVTAGGNTRLVLGAPAEQLDIQSYILFLGYVAASDKLTADAVIESAARAGRPLGPIDRLLVRTILMPGIKDQSDGLATAFNWMKVKPQHGPGRTDAGNSWRARWGYGPEKDDAVGTVDFPSVWNQGIREGGWFHWDGNNNSLIERNYSAALAGGAKEWLLQRGLIDAQADWLRDLPPPAYPLPVDADMAAEGAEIYQREGCGTCHDPGGESFGQVTPLSELETDPERADLFDEAFVSRFGDVGKGYTWRFSHYRATDGYANTPLDGIWARGPYLHNGSVPTLRALLSPPEDRPATFYRGCTNFDPVDVGFACDSGFLFDTQLTGNGNGGHLYGTGLPDGEKSALIEYLKFKQYPGRS
;
A
#
# COMPACT_ATOMS: atom_id res chain seq x y z
N MET A 1 13.57 -65.88 36.65
CA MET A 1 12.82 -66.29 35.44
C MET A 1 12.12 -65.05 34.89
N ALA A 2 12.49 -64.42 33.79
CA ALA A 2 13.49 -64.70 32.77
C ALA A 2 14.30 -63.42 32.51
N GLU A 3 15.60 -63.57 32.28
CA GLU A 3 16.49 -62.51 31.79
C GLU A 3 15.95 -61.99 30.46
N ARG A 4 15.64 -60.68 30.39
CA ARG A 4 15.47 -60.00 29.10
C ARG A 4 16.85 -59.52 28.69
N GLU A 5 17.35 -60.06 27.58
CA GLU A 5 18.57 -59.65 26.92
C GLU A 5 18.69 -58.11 26.82
N PRO A 6 19.88 -57.54 27.05
CA PRO A 6 20.12 -56.14 26.74
C PRO A 6 19.93 -55.91 25.23
N ALA A 7 19.22 -54.84 24.87
CA ALA A 7 19.03 -54.44 23.49
C ALA A 7 20.38 -54.29 22.78
N GLN A 8 20.52 -54.90 21.60
CA GLN A 8 21.76 -55.00 20.84
C GLN A 8 22.44 -53.64 20.60
N PRO A 9 23.79 -53.60 20.53
CA PRO A 9 24.53 -52.41 20.10
C PRO A 9 24.08 -51.97 18.71
N GLY A 10 24.14 -50.66 18.45
CA GLY A 10 23.78 -50.10 17.14
C GLY A 10 24.50 -50.82 16.00
N ARG A 11 23.79 -50.98 14.87
CA ARG A 11 24.31 -51.62 13.65
C ARG A 11 25.66 -51.00 13.26
N THR A 12 26.70 -51.81 13.18
CA THR A 12 28.00 -51.42 12.60
C THR A 12 27.92 -51.49 11.07
N GLU A 13 28.67 -50.61 10.39
CA GLU A 13 28.72 -50.57 8.92
C GLU A 13 29.21 -51.93 8.37
N SER A 14 28.38 -52.58 7.54
CA SER A 14 28.82 -53.71 6.73
C SER A 14 29.50 -53.22 5.45
N GLY A 15 30.34 -54.04 4.81
CA GLY A 15 31.07 -53.65 3.59
C GLY A 15 30.16 -53.16 2.44
N SER A 16 28.96 -53.74 2.30
CA SER A 16 27.96 -53.29 1.31
C SER A 16 27.23 -52.01 1.71
N ASP A 17 27.04 -51.78 3.02
CA ASP A 17 26.41 -50.54 3.50
C ASP A 17 27.35 -49.33 3.26
N ALA A 18 28.65 -49.51 3.45
CA ALA A 18 29.65 -48.46 3.22
C ALA A 18 29.64 -47.96 1.76
N GLU A 19 29.57 -48.88 0.79
CA GLU A 19 29.51 -48.52 -0.64
C GLU A 19 28.24 -47.72 -1.00
N LEU A 20 27.08 -48.13 -0.47
CA LEU A 20 25.81 -47.42 -0.68
C LEU A 20 25.84 -46.03 -0.02
N ILE A 21 26.36 -45.94 1.20
CA ILE A 21 26.51 -44.66 1.90
C ILE A 21 27.45 -43.72 1.12
N ASP A 22 28.57 -44.23 0.59
CA ASP A 22 29.48 -43.46 -0.26
C ASP A 22 28.79 -42.96 -1.54
N SER A 23 27.94 -43.80 -2.15
CA SER A 23 27.12 -43.43 -3.31
C SER A 23 26.14 -42.29 -2.99
N ILE A 24 25.43 -42.41 -1.87
CA ILE A 24 24.48 -41.40 -1.40
C ILE A 24 25.19 -40.07 -1.12
N VAL A 25 26.34 -40.12 -0.42
CA VAL A 25 27.17 -38.96 -0.09
C VAL A 25 27.64 -38.27 -1.37
N ARG A 26 28.23 -39.03 -2.31
CA ARG A 26 28.72 -38.51 -3.59
C ARG A 26 27.61 -37.82 -4.37
N THR A 27 26.46 -38.47 -4.53
CA THR A 27 25.31 -37.92 -5.26
C THR A 27 24.80 -36.61 -4.64
N ASN A 28 24.74 -36.53 -3.31
CA ASN A 28 24.34 -35.30 -2.62
C ASN A 28 25.36 -34.17 -2.85
N VAL A 29 26.65 -34.45 -2.68
CA VAL A 29 27.73 -33.48 -2.84
C VAL A 29 27.82 -32.96 -4.28
N GLU A 30 27.75 -33.84 -5.28
CA GLU A 30 27.81 -33.48 -6.71
C GLU A 30 26.59 -32.67 -7.19
N SER A 31 25.45 -32.80 -6.52
CA SER A 31 24.25 -32.04 -6.87
C SER A 31 24.30 -30.57 -6.45
N ILE A 32 25.16 -30.24 -5.47
CA ILE A 32 25.35 -28.89 -4.94
C ILE A 32 26.01 -28.00 -6.01
N SER A 33 25.52 -26.77 -6.17
CA SER A 33 26.11 -25.79 -7.09
C SER A 33 27.57 -25.52 -6.73
N THR A 34 28.44 -25.40 -7.72
CA THR A 34 29.84 -24.97 -7.55
C THR A 34 30.00 -23.46 -7.66
N VAL A 35 28.92 -22.71 -7.89
CA VAL A 35 28.94 -21.25 -8.01
C VAL A 35 28.94 -20.63 -6.61
N PRO A 36 29.95 -19.78 -6.28
CA PRO A 36 30.01 -19.12 -4.98
C PRO A 36 28.74 -18.35 -4.64
N GLY A 37 28.27 -18.48 -3.40
CA GLY A 37 27.04 -17.83 -2.91
C GLY A 37 25.73 -18.42 -3.43
N GLN A 38 25.78 -19.48 -4.25
CA GLN A 38 24.59 -20.18 -4.78
C GLN A 38 24.52 -21.66 -4.38
N ALA A 39 25.42 -22.14 -3.52
CA ALA A 39 25.33 -23.51 -3.00
C ALA A 39 24.16 -23.61 -2.02
N ARG A 40 23.07 -24.22 -2.47
CA ARG A 40 21.91 -24.57 -1.63
C ARG A 40 22.02 -26.01 -1.16
N ARG A 41 21.20 -26.37 -0.16
CA ARG A 41 21.10 -27.77 0.27
C ARG A 41 20.57 -28.64 -0.87
N PRO A 42 21.12 -29.85 -1.07
CA PRO A 42 20.69 -30.75 -2.13
C PRO A 42 19.23 -31.17 -1.95
N GLN A 43 18.83 -31.38 -0.70
CA GLN A 43 17.46 -31.55 -0.26
C GLN A 43 17.12 -30.47 0.75
N HIS A 44 15.86 -30.08 0.82
CA HIS A 44 15.37 -28.91 1.52
C HIS A 44 15.99 -27.56 1.09
N PRO A 45 16.07 -27.27 -0.23
CA PRO A 45 16.79 -26.11 -0.77
C PRO A 45 16.10 -24.77 -0.49
N LYS A 46 14.81 -24.75 -0.17
CA LYS A 46 14.06 -23.53 0.17
C LYS A 46 13.76 -23.52 1.66
N HIS A 47 14.21 -22.48 2.35
CA HIS A 47 13.75 -22.19 3.71
C HIS A 47 12.59 -21.19 3.67
N HIS A 48 11.74 -21.23 4.71
CA HIS A 48 10.72 -20.22 4.96
C HIS A 48 11.21 -19.14 5.93
N GLY A 49 12.24 -19.46 6.71
CA GLY A 49 12.86 -18.59 7.71
C GLY A 49 13.68 -19.40 8.70
N CYS A 50 14.56 -18.72 9.45
CA CYS A 50 15.20 -19.26 10.65
C CYS A 50 14.86 -18.36 11.83
N VAL A 51 14.29 -18.94 12.88
CA VAL A 51 13.65 -18.20 13.97
C VAL A 51 14.23 -18.62 15.31
N HIS A 52 14.30 -17.67 16.24
CA HIS A 52 14.73 -17.90 17.61
C HIS A 52 13.59 -18.49 18.45
N ALA A 53 13.92 -19.45 19.30
CA ALA A 53 12.98 -20.15 20.17
C ALA A 53 13.62 -20.46 21.53
N ARG A 54 12.77 -20.76 22.52
CA ARG A 54 13.18 -21.37 23.80
C ARG A 54 12.70 -22.81 23.83
N PHE A 55 13.59 -23.72 24.20
CA PHE A 55 13.27 -25.13 24.43
C PHE A 55 13.20 -25.38 25.94
N VAL A 56 11.99 -25.65 26.45
CA VAL A 56 11.70 -25.75 27.87
C VAL A 56 11.40 -27.21 28.22
N VAL A 57 12.30 -27.83 28.97
CA VAL A 57 12.15 -29.18 29.52
C VAL A 57 11.46 -29.07 30.87
N GLY A 58 10.27 -29.67 30.99
CA GLY A 58 9.46 -29.69 32.20
C GLY A 58 9.64 -30.97 33.02
N GLU A 59 8.55 -31.45 33.60
CA GLU A 59 8.54 -32.75 34.28
C GLU A 59 8.44 -33.89 33.27
N VAL A 60 9.45 -34.78 33.29
CA VAL A 60 9.57 -35.92 32.39
C VAL A 60 9.34 -37.22 33.16
N PRO A 61 8.67 -38.25 32.61
CA PRO A 61 8.56 -39.57 33.24
C PRO A 61 9.94 -40.17 33.56
N GLU A 62 10.06 -40.84 34.72
CA GLU A 62 11.35 -41.31 35.23
C GLU A 62 12.15 -42.13 34.21
N ASP A 63 11.48 -43.01 33.46
CA ASP A 63 12.11 -43.88 32.47
C ASP A 63 12.49 -43.19 31.15
N LEU A 64 12.21 -41.88 31.02
CA LEU A 64 12.58 -41.03 29.88
C LEU A 64 13.52 -39.87 30.29
N ARG A 65 13.93 -39.78 31.56
CA ARG A 65 14.85 -38.75 32.09
C ARG A 65 16.31 -39.03 31.70
N HIS A 66 16.60 -38.96 30.41
CA HIS A 66 17.94 -39.18 29.87
C HIS A 66 18.39 -38.02 28.98
N GLY A 67 19.70 -37.78 28.93
CA GLY A 67 20.29 -36.74 28.09
C GLY A 67 19.75 -35.34 28.41
N LEU A 68 19.25 -34.66 27.37
CA LEU A 68 18.65 -33.32 27.48
C LEU A 68 17.42 -33.31 28.42
N PHE A 69 16.76 -34.45 28.61
CA PHE A 69 15.57 -34.61 29.45
C PHE A 69 15.87 -35.09 30.88
N ALA A 70 17.14 -35.24 31.25
CA ALA A 70 17.52 -35.72 32.57
C ALA A 70 17.12 -34.76 33.70
N LEU A 71 17.15 -33.45 33.43
CA LEU A 71 16.77 -32.40 34.37
C LEU A 71 15.92 -31.34 33.68
N PRO A 72 14.94 -30.74 34.39
CA PRO A 72 14.23 -29.56 33.91
C PRO A 72 15.20 -28.43 33.57
N GLY A 73 14.88 -27.64 32.54
CA GLY A 73 15.74 -26.56 32.09
C GLY A 73 15.18 -25.82 30.89
N THR A 74 15.64 -24.59 30.69
CA THR A 74 15.32 -23.77 29.52
C THR A 74 16.59 -23.53 28.73
N TYR A 75 16.53 -23.77 27.43
CA TYR A 75 17.67 -23.64 26.52
C TYR A 75 17.27 -22.73 25.35
N ASP A 76 18.22 -21.95 24.84
CA ASP A 76 18.01 -21.23 23.58
C ASP A 76 18.01 -22.22 22.40
N ALA A 77 17.23 -21.91 21.39
CA ALA A 77 17.11 -22.75 20.20
C ALA A 77 16.93 -21.93 18.92
N LEU A 78 17.39 -22.50 17.81
CA LEU A 78 17.18 -21.97 16.47
C LEU A 78 16.38 -22.96 15.65
N VAL A 79 15.29 -22.52 15.03
CA VAL A 79 14.39 -23.35 14.23
C VAL A 79 14.45 -22.92 12.78
N ARG A 80 14.59 -23.86 11.85
CA ARG A 80 14.53 -23.64 10.40
C ARG A 80 13.37 -24.42 9.81
N PHE A 81 12.46 -23.69 9.15
CA PHE A 81 11.37 -24.27 8.34
C PHE A 81 11.77 -24.33 6.87
N SER A 82 11.37 -25.39 6.16
CA SER A 82 11.75 -25.58 4.74
C SER A 82 10.82 -26.49 3.97
N ASN A 83 10.82 -26.39 2.64
CA ASN A 83 10.25 -27.40 1.74
C ASN A 83 11.23 -28.57 1.57
N GLY A 84 10.81 -29.66 0.94
CA GLY A 84 11.63 -30.84 0.63
C GLY A 84 12.43 -30.69 -0.66
N ARG A 85 11.77 -30.34 -1.78
CA ARG A 85 12.42 -30.12 -3.09
C ARG A 85 11.86 -28.92 -3.84
N LYS A 86 10.58 -28.62 -3.69
CA LYS A 86 9.89 -27.57 -4.43
C LYS A 86 10.32 -26.21 -3.90
N LEU A 87 10.53 -25.27 -4.83
CA LEU A 87 10.74 -23.85 -4.49
C LEU A 87 9.41 -23.07 -4.49
N ASP A 88 8.33 -23.68 -4.96
CA ASP A 88 6.99 -23.09 -5.07
C ASP A 88 6.06 -23.75 -4.06
N ASP A 89 5.68 -22.99 -3.03
CA ASP A 89 4.89 -23.46 -1.88
C ASP A 89 3.46 -23.88 -2.25
N ARG A 90 3.01 -23.58 -3.47
CA ARG A 90 1.69 -24.01 -3.96
C ARG A 90 1.70 -25.49 -4.35
N LYS A 91 2.87 -26.09 -4.57
CA LYS A 91 3.03 -27.49 -4.98
C LYS A 91 3.06 -28.38 -3.75
N ARG A 92 2.53 -29.60 -3.89
CA ARG A 92 2.68 -30.63 -2.86
C ARG A 92 4.15 -30.96 -2.68
N ASP A 93 4.56 -31.04 -1.43
CA ASP A 93 5.92 -31.40 -1.03
C ASP A 93 5.93 -31.91 0.42
N ALA A 94 7.07 -32.42 0.88
CA ALA A 94 7.34 -32.57 2.31
C ALA A 94 7.88 -31.24 2.88
N HIS A 95 7.67 -30.98 4.17
CA HIS A 95 8.12 -29.76 4.84
C HIS A 95 8.91 -30.10 6.11
N GLY A 96 10.13 -29.59 6.21
CA GLY A 96 11.04 -29.85 7.32
C GLY A 96 10.97 -28.79 8.41
N MET A 97 10.99 -29.24 9.67
CA MET A 97 11.29 -28.43 10.85
C MET A 97 12.57 -28.99 11.49
N ALA A 98 13.69 -28.31 11.29
CA ALA A 98 14.94 -28.63 11.96
C ALA A 98 15.21 -27.60 13.05
N PHE A 99 15.54 -28.02 14.27
CA PHE A 99 15.96 -27.08 15.30
C PHE A 99 17.17 -27.56 16.09
N LYS A 100 17.96 -26.59 16.53
CA LYS A 100 19.21 -26.77 17.26
C LYS A 100 19.04 -26.16 18.64
N VAL A 101 19.16 -26.98 19.68
CA VAL A 101 19.23 -26.54 21.07
C VAL A 101 20.67 -26.14 21.37
N LEU A 102 20.86 -25.01 22.03
CA LEU A 102 22.16 -24.37 22.28
C LEU A 102 22.47 -24.33 23.79
N GLY A 103 23.74 -24.11 24.13
CA GLY A 103 24.18 -23.81 25.50
C GLY A 103 24.05 -24.99 26.47
N ILE A 104 24.26 -26.23 26.01
CA ILE A 104 24.23 -27.42 26.87
C ILE A 104 25.55 -27.51 27.67
N ASP A 105 25.64 -26.78 28.78
CA ASP A 105 26.86 -26.66 29.61
C ASP A 105 26.85 -27.63 30.80
N ARG A 106 27.00 -28.94 30.52
CA ARG A 106 27.10 -29.97 31.57
C ARG A 106 28.19 -30.99 31.20
N GLU A 107 29.31 -30.98 31.93
CA GLU A 107 30.53 -31.74 31.64
C GLU A 107 30.28 -33.23 31.30
N TRP A 108 29.35 -33.90 31.97
CA TRP A 108 29.06 -35.33 31.78
C TRP A 108 28.19 -35.66 30.55
N LEU A 109 27.59 -34.68 29.88
CA LEU A 109 26.82 -34.87 28.63
C LEU A 109 27.72 -34.84 27.37
N SER A 110 28.99 -34.43 27.50
CA SER A 110 29.85 -33.98 26.40
C SER A 110 30.91 -34.99 25.91
N ALA A 111 31.08 -36.13 26.57
CA ALA A 111 32.25 -37.01 26.40
C ALA A 111 32.46 -37.65 25.01
N GLU A 112 31.46 -37.59 24.10
CA GLU A 112 31.57 -38.10 22.72
C GLU A 112 31.20 -37.05 21.64
N ASN A 113 30.97 -35.79 22.03
CA ASN A 113 30.64 -34.69 21.13
C ASN A 113 31.67 -33.56 21.29
N PRO A 114 32.70 -33.46 20.42
CA PRO A 114 33.81 -32.52 20.57
C PRO A 114 33.38 -31.04 20.63
N ASP A 115 32.21 -30.70 20.09
CA ASP A 115 31.62 -29.35 20.11
C ASP A 115 30.59 -29.15 21.24
N GLY A 116 30.24 -30.22 21.97
CA GLY A 116 29.77 -30.31 23.36
C GLY A 116 28.43 -29.67 23.77
N GLN A 117 28.00 -28.57 23.16
CA GLN A 117 26.94 -27.73 23.76
C GLN A 117 25.68 -27.61 22.90
N VAL A 118 25.47 -28.50 21.92
CA VAL A 118 24.29 -28.46 21.04
C VAL A 118 23.62 -29.83 20.83
N GLN A 119 22.30 -29.82 20.63
CA GLN A 119 21.49 -30.98 20.24
C GLN A 119 20.57 -30.61 19.07
N ASP A 120 20.68 -31.32 17.95
CA ASP A 120 19.82 -31.12 16.78
C ASP A 120 18.66 -32.10 16.76
N PHE A 121 17.51 -31.60 16.34
CA PHE A 121 16.33 -32.39 15.98
C PHE A 121 15.96 -32.07 14.54
N VAL A 122 15.93 -33.08 13.67
CA VAL A 122 15.63 -32.93 12.24
C VAL A 122 14.31 -33.65 11.95
N LEU A 123 13.24 -32.88 11.81
CA LEU A 123 11.87 -33.38 11.70
C LEU A 123 11.24 -33.00 10.35
N VAL A 124 10.20 -33.73 9.96
CA VAL A 124 9.41 -33.52 8.73
C VAL A 124 7.92 -33.70 9.01
N ASP A 125 7.06 -33.08 8.21
CA ASP A 125 5.60 -33.07 8.34
C ASP A 125 4.90 -34.39 7.90
N HIS A 126 5.61 -35.51 8.00
CA HIS A 126 5.07 -36.84 7.72
C HIS A 126 5.55 -37.82 8.79
N GLU A 127 4.68 -38.73 9.22
CA GLU A 127 4.95 -39.62 10.37
C GLU A 127 6.02 -40.69 10.06
N THR A 128 6.01 -41.22 8.84
CA THR A 128 6.88 -42.32 8.42
C THR A 128 7.85 -41.89 7.33
N PHE A 129 8.99 -42.59 7.24
CA PHE A 129 9.91 -42.45 6.12
C PHE A 129 9.50 -43.36 4.96
N PHE A 130 9.97 -43.09 3.74
CA PHE A 130 9.50 -43.83 2.56
C PHE A 130 10.17 -45.20 2.37
N THR A 131 11.28 -45.50 3.05
CA THR A 131 11.95 -46.81 3.02
C THR A 131 12.84 -47.05 4.24
N GLY A 132 13.11 -48.31 4.60
CA GLY A 132 14.18 -48.70 5.54
C GLY A 132 15.43 -49.27 4.87
N ASP A 133 15.37 -49.53 3.57
CA ASP A 133 16.45 -50.14 2.80
C ASP A 133 17.40 -49.06 2.23
N LEU A 134 18.72 -49.26 2.41
CA LEU A 134 19.72 -48.32 1.92
C LEU A 134 19.86 -48.30 0.40
N GLY A 135 19.58 -49.42 -0.27
CA GLY A 135 19.56 -49.50 -1.73
C GLY A 135 18.40 -48.70 -2.31
N ASP A 136 17.19 -48.88 -1.78
CA ASP A 136 16.03 -48.05 -2.13
C ASP A 136 16.31 -46.56 -1.88
N TYR A 137 16.97 -46.24 -0.77
CA TYR A 137 17.33 -44.86 -0.45
C TYR A 137 18.35 -44.27 -1.43
N ASP A 138 19.39 -45.01 -1.82
CA ASP A 138 20.35 -44.59 -2.84
C ASP A 138 19.71 -44.44 -4.23
N ASP A 139 18.84 -45.37 -4.62
CA ASP A 139 18.10 -45.33 -5.89
C ASP A 139 17.23 -44.08 -5.98
N VAL A 140 16.48 -43.79 -4.90
CA VAL A 140 15.67 -42.57 -4.77
C VAL A 140 16.53 -41.32 -4.81
N ASN A 141 17.63 -41.31 -4.05
CA ASN A 141 18.55 -40.19 -3.98
C ASN A 141 19.17 -39.88 -5.36
N THR A 142 19.57 -40.92 -6.10
CA THR A 142 20.11 -40.83 -7.46
C THR A 142 19.05 -40.39 -8.48
N LEU A 143 17.81 -40.88 -8.36
CA LEU A 143 16.70 -40.45 -9.22
C LEU A 143 16.38 -38.97 -9.02
N VAL A 144 16.40 -38.50 -7.77
CA VAL A 144 16.04 -37.14 -7.39
C VAL A 144 17.15 -36.14 -7.71
N LEU A 145 18.41 -36.49 -7.42
CA LEU A 145 19.55 -35.56 -7.45
C LEU A 145 20.58 -35.83 -8.57
N GLY A 146 20.70 -37.09 -9.03
CA GLY A 146 21.67 -37.49 -10.03
C GLY A 146 21.45 -36.83 -11.40
N ARG A 147 22.47 -36.83 -12.27
CA ARG A 147 22.44 -36.22 -13.62
C ARG A 147 22.77 -37.25 -14.71
N GLY A 148 22.28 -37.01 -15.93
CA GLY A 148 22.68 -37.78 -17.13
C GLY A 148 22.43 -39.29 -17.04
N LEU A 149 23.41 -40.08 -17.53
CA LEU A 149 23.35 -41.55 -17.64
C LEU A 149 23.22 -42.29 -16.30
N ALA A 150 23.48 -41.64 -15.16
CA ALA A 150 23.31 -42.24 -13.83
C ALA A 150 21.85 -42.64 -13.55
N ARG A 151 20.87 -41.86 -14.03
CA ARG A 151 19.43 -42.16 -13.86
C ARG A 151 18.98 -43.38 -14.65
N LEU A 152 19.66 -43.70 -15.75
CA LEU A 152 19.32 -44.82 -16.63
C LEU A 152 19.71 -46.19 -16.02
N LYS A 153 20.68 -46.20 -15.09
CA LYS A 153 21.12 -47.42 -14.39
C LYS A 153 20.07 -48.01 -13.43
N LEU A 154 19.04 -47.23 -13.09
CA LEU A 154 18.01 -47.56 -12.09
C LEU A 154 16.76 -48.25 -12.69
N LEU A 155 16.58 -48.16 -14.02
CA LEU A 155 15.40 -48.68 -14.75
C LEU A 155 15.06 -50.14 -14.45
N PRO A 156 16.02 -51.09 -14.38
CA PRO A 156 15.71 -52.50 -14.12
C PRO A 156 15.19 -52.76 -12.69
N ARG A 157 15.69 -52.02 -11.69
CA ARG A 157 15.39 -52.23 -10.26
C ARG A 157 14.05 -51.60 -9.86
N LEU A 158 13.77 -50.39 -10.37
CA LEU A 158 12.49 -49.70 -10.23
C LEU A 158 11.30 -50.46 -10.86
N LEU A 159 11.52 -51.27 -11.89
CA LEU A 159 10.48 -52.11 -12.51
C LEU A 159 10.05 -53.30 -11.63
N LEU A 160 10.90 -53.75 -10.69
CA LEU A 160 10.66 -54.94 -9.86
C LEU A 160 10.12 -54.59 -8.45
N THR A 161 10.59 -53.49 -7.83
CA THR A 161 10.20 -53.08 -6.45
C THR A 161 9.49 -51.72 -6.38
N GLY A 162 9.35 -51.02 -7.52
CA GLY A 162 9.05 -49.58 -7.52
C GLY A 162 7.63 -49.16 -7.19
N PHE A 163 6.60 -50.01 -7.27
CA PHE A 163 5.21 -49.56 -7.09
C PHE A 163 4.89 -49.17 -5.63
N ASN A 164 5.29 -49.99 -4.66
CA ASN A 164 5.08 -49.72 -3.23
C ASN A 164 5.99 -48.59 -2.73
N LEU A 165 7.24 -48.55 -3.19
CA LEU A 165 8.17 -47.45 -2.89
C LEU A 165 7.67 -46.12 -3.47
N TYR A 166 7.14 -46.13 -4.71
CA TYR A 166 6.54 -44.96 -5.33
C TYR A 166 5.32 -44.46 -4.55
N GLY A 167 4.43 -45.36 -4.11
CA GLY A 167 3.28 -45.00 -3.28
C GLY A 167 3.70 -44.30 -1.98
N ARG A 168 4.62 -44.91 -1.22
CA ARG A 168 5.17 -44.33 0.03
C ARG A 168 5.86 -42.99 -0.21
N MET A 169 6.65 -42.87 -1.28
CA MET A 169 7.29 -41.60 -1.64
C MET A 169 6.26 -40.53 -1.99
N ARG A 170 5.26 -40.86 -2.81
CA ARG A 170 4.20 -39.94 -3.22
C ARG A 170 3.47 -39.42 -1.98
N ASP A 171 3.13 -40.29 -1.05
CA ASP A 171 2.41 -39.93 0.17
C ASP A 171 3.29 -39.03 1.07
N PHE A 172 4.59 -39.36 1.20
CA PHE A 172 5.58 -38.54 1.92
C PHE A 172 5.67 -37.10 1.39
N VAL A 173 5.62 -36.90 0.06
CA VAL A 173 5.69 -35.56 -0.57
C VAL A 173 4.33 -34.98 -0.96
N SER A 174 3.24 -35.49 -0.38
CA SER A 174 1.88 -35.08 -0.75
C SER A 174 1.32 -33.91 0.07
N GLN A 175 2.05 -33.46 1.10
CA GLN A 175 1.58 -32.46 2.06
C GLN A 175 1.42 -31.07 1.41
N ARG A 176 0.48 -30.29 1.94
CA ARG A 176 0.20 -28.92 1.48
C ARG A 176 -0.36 -28.06 2.62
N PRO A 177 0.47 -27.75 3.63
CA PRO A 177 0.02 -26.96 4.77
C PRO A 177 -0.35 -25.53 4.34
N LYS A 178 -1.21 -24.87 5.12
CA LYS A 178 -1.49 -23.43 4.97
C LYS A 178 -0.41 -22.57 5.65
N SER A 179 0.23 -23.09 6.68
CA SER A 179 1.34 -22.46 7.40
C SER A 179 2.26 -23.53 7.98
N PRO A 180 3.59 -23.32 8.03
CA PRO A 180 4.50 -24.22 8.74
C PRO A 180 4.15 -24.36 10.23
N LEU A 181 3.49 -23.34 10.81
CA LEU A 181 3.13 -23.29 12.22
C LEU A 181 1.93 -24.18 12.60
N LEU A 182 1.22 -24.74 11.60
CA LEU A 182 0.05 -25.59 11.80
C LEU A 182 0.33 -27.09 11.59
N SER A 183 1.54 -27.44 11.15
CA SER A 183 1.88 -28.83 10.81
C SER A 183 2.43 -29.56 12.04
N ARG A 184 2.11 -30.85 12.16
CA ARG A 184 2.79 -31.75 13.10
C ARG A 184 4.04 -32.31 12.45
N TYR A 185 5.16 -32.31 13.17
CA TYR A 185 6.45 -32.77 12.66
C TYR A 185 6.95 -34.01 13.41
N PHE A 186 7.71 -34.86 12.72
CA PHE A 186 8.17 -36.16 13.20
C PHE A 186 9.62 -36.41 12.79
N SER A 187 10.37 -37.14 13.61
CA SER A 187 11.73 -37.55 13.25
C SER A 187 11.75 -38.59 12.15
N THR A 188 10.64 -39.33 11.96
CA THR A 188 10.42 -40.48 11.05
C THR A 188 11.31 -41.69 11.33
N THR A 189 12.57 -41.47 11.70
CA THR A 189 13.55 -42.47 12.10
C THR A 189 13.66 -42.59 13.63
N PRO A 190 14.05 -43.75 14.13
CA PRO A 190 14.19 -44.03 15.57
C PRO A 190 15.50 -43.52 16.17
N TYR A 191 15.45 -43.21 17.46
CA TYR A 191 16.56 -42.74 18.28
C TYR A 191 16.58 -43.53 19.59
N ARG A 192 17.75 -43.69 20.17
CA ARG A 192 17.93 -44.18 21.52
C ARG A 192 17.84 -42.99 22.48
N LEU A 193 16.94 -43.09 23.46
CA LEU A 193 16.81 -42.16 24.58
C LEU A 193 17.19 -42.89 25.87
N GLY A 194 18.47 -42.84 26.24
CA GLY A 194 19.03 -43.68 27.31
C GLY A 194 18.76 -45.17 27.06
N ASN A 195 17.89 -45.78 27.86
CA ASN A 195 17.56 -47.21 27.76
C ASN A 195 16.31 -47.50 26.90
N ARG A 196 15.69 -46.47 26.32
CA ARG A 196 14.48 -46.58 25.48
C ARG A 196 14.77 -46.30 24.02
N LEU A 197 13.91 -46.80 23.14
CA LEU A 197 13.88 -46.44 21.73
C LEU A 197 12.65 -45.57 21.48
N VAL A 198 12.84 -44.46 20.76
CA VAL A 198 11.83 -43.43 20.57
C VAL A 198 11.83 -42.88 19.13
N LYS A 199 10.69 -42.35 18.69
CA LYS A 199 10.62 -41.38 17.58
C LYS A 199 10.18 -40.03 18.14
N TYR A 200 10.83 -38.94 17.76
CA TYR A 200 10.47 -37.61 18.25
C TYR A 200 9.30 -37.03 17.47
N THR A 201 8.47 -36.24 18.16
CA THR A 201 7.34 -35.53 17.56
C THR A 201 7.25 -34.09 18.06
N ALA A 202 6.76 -33.19 17.23
CA ALA A 202 6.45 -31.81 17.59
C ALA A 202 5.07 -31.44 17.08
N LYS A 203 4.15 -31.16 18.00
CA LYS A 203 2.74 -30.86 17.71
C LYS A 203 2.45 -29.39 18.01
N PRO A 204 1.89 -28.61 17.09
CA PRO A 204 1.57 -27.21 17.33
C PRO A 204 0.44 -27.10 18.35
N ARG A 205 0.55 -26.14 19.27
CA ARG A 205 -0.60 -25.67 20.07
C ARG A 205 -1.48 -24.73 19.24
N PRO A 206 -2.76 -24.56 19.58
CA PRO A 206 -3.60 -23.55 18.96
C PRO A 206 -2.93 -22.18 19.00
N VAL A 207 -2.83 -21.53 17.85
CA VAL A 207 -2.26 -20.18 17.72
C VAL A 207 -3.34 -19.16 18.11
N PRO A 208 -3.04 -18.14 18.93
CA PRO A 208 -4.04 -17.16 19.38
C PRO A 208 -4.66 -16.30 18.28
N VAL A 209 -4.05 -16.28 17.09
CA VAL A 209 -4.50 -15.57 15.90
C VAL A 209 -4.65 -16.55 14.75
N ASP A 210 -5.72 -16.41 13.97
CA ASP A 210 -5.83 -17.14 12.72
C ASP A 210 -4.67 -16.74 11.81
N PRO A 211 -3.94 -17.69 11.21
CA PRO A 211 -2.92 -17.36 10.23
C PRO A 211 -3.60 -16.53 9.12
N PRO A 212 -3.00 -15.41 8.71
CA PRO A 212 -3.62 -14.52 7.74
C PRO A 212 -3.94 -15.28 6.46
N ASP A 213 -5.09 -14.97 5.85
CA ASP A 213 -5.44 -15.52 4.54
C ASP A 213 -4.44 -14.98 3.52
N THR A 214 -3.48 -15.82 3.15
CA THR A 214 -2.41 -15.47 2.23
C THR A 214 -2.84 -15.88 0.83
N ASP A 215 -2.84 -14.93 -0.10
CA ASP A 215 -3.08 -15.22 -1.51
C ASP A 215 -2.13 -16.34 -1.99
N PRO A 216 -2.61 -17.38 -2.70
CA PRO A 216 -1.77 -18.49 -3.13
C PRO A 216 -0.56 -18.03 -3.96
N GLY A 217 0.60 -17.99 -3.32
CA GLY A 217 1.84 -17.42 -3.86
C GLY A 217 3.00 -18.41 -3.78
N VAL A 218 4.06 -18.15 -4.56
CA VAL A 218 5.25 -19.00 -4.59
C VAL A 218 5.94 -19.11 -3.22
N ASP A 219 5.77 -18.11 -2.34
CA ASP A 219 6.35 -18.00 -1.00
C ASP A 219 5.30 -17.94 0.13
N GLN A 220 4.10 -18.47 -0.11
CA GLN A 220 2.97 -18.37 0.84
C GLN A 220 3.30 -18.91 2.25
N LEU A 221 4.15 -19.94 2.38
CA LEU A 221 4.50 -20.50 3.69
C LEU A 221 5.48 -19.62 4.47
N ALA A 222 6.37 -18.92 3.76
CA ALA A 222 7.27 -17.93 4.35
C ALA A 222 6.51 -16.68 4.83
N VAL A 223 5.54 -16.21 4.02
CA VAL A 223 4.65 -15.12 4.41
C VAL A 223 3.82 -15.52 5.63
N ALA A 224 3.22 -16.71 5.62
CA ALA A 224 2.43 -17.19 6.76
C ALA A 224 3.25 -17.36 8.05
N LEU A 225 4.53 -17.74 7.95
CA LEU A 225 5.44 -17.78 9.09
C LEU A 225 5.73 -16.37 9.65
N ARG A 226 6.12 -15.44 8.77
CA ARG A 226 6.49 -14.07 9.15
C ARG A 226 5.32 -13.29 9.74
N GLU A 227 4.18 -13.29 9.05
CA GLU A 227 3.01 -12.50 9.45
C GLU A 227 2.41 -12.98 10.78
N THR A 228 2.55 -14.26 11.12
CA THR A 228 2.13 -14.78 12.42
C THR A 228 3.13 -14.38 13.51
N LEU A 229 4.44 -14.60 13.29
CA LEU A 229 5.46 -14.38 14.32
C LEU A 229 5.76 -12.91 14.62
N ILE A 230 5.42 -11.98 13.72
CA ILE A 230 5.49 -10.54 14.04
C ILE A 230 4.39 -10.11 15.02
N ARG A 231 3.29 -10.88 15.11
CA ARG A 231 2.11 -10.55 15.92
C ARG A 231 2.09 -11.25 17.27
N CYS A 232 2.52 -12.50 17.35
CA CYS A 232 2.52 -13.28 18.60
C CYS A 232 3.55 -14.43 18.59
N PRO A 233 3.97 -14.92 19.77
CA PRO A 233 4.74 -16.16 19.87
C PRO A 233 3.89 -17.39 19.53
N VAL A 234 4.54 -18.51 19.18
CA VAL A 234 3.88 -19.80 18.89
C VAL A 234 4.60 -20.93 19.62
N THR A 235 3.83 -21.87 20.17
CA THR A 235 4.37 -22.99 20.96
C THR A 235 4.08 -24.33 20.30
N PHE A 236 5.07 -25.20 20.27
CA PHE A 236 4.94 -26.62 19.95
C PHE A 236 5.13 -27.47 21.22
N GLU A 237 4.33 -28.51 21.36
CA GLU A 237 4.55 -29.60 22.31
C GLU A 237 5.53 -30.58 21.69
N PHE A 238 6.68 -30.75 22.32
CA PHE A 238 7.71 -31.68 21.89
C PHE A 238 7.64 -32.96 22.71
N GLY A 239 7.60 -34.11 22.04
CA GLY A 239 7.35 -35.39 22.67
C GLY A 239 7.98 -36.57 21.93
N VAL A 240 7.65 -37.77 22.39
CA VAL A 240 8.15 -39.04 21.87
C VAL A 240 7.06 -40.08 21.70
N ASP A 241 7.21 -40.91 20.67
CA ASP A 241 6.55 -42.20 20.53
C ASP A 241 7.53 -43.28 21.02
N VAL A 242 7.22 -43.93 22.14
CA VAL A 242 8.10 -44.91 22.80
C VAL A 242 7.86 -46.29 22.20
N GLN A 243 8.95 -47.03 21.94
CA GLN A 243 8.87 -48.42 21.53
C GLN A 243 8.37 -49.29 22.69
N THR A 244 7.21 -49.92 22.51
CA THR A 244 6.61 -50.88 23.45
C THR A 244 6.63 -52.30 22.91
N ASP A 245 6.57 -52.46 21.58
CA ASP A 245 6.65 -53.74 20.88
C ASP A 245 7.66 -53.67 19.71
N PRO A 246 8.85 -54.26 19.84
CA PRO A 246 9.87 -54.25 18.79
C PRO A 246 9.41 -54.86 17.45
N ALA A 247 8.45 -55.78 17.45
CA ALA A 247 7.95 -56.41 16.22
C ALA A 247 7.00 -55.47 15.46
N ALA A 248 6.09 -54.80 16.18
CA ALA A 248 5.16 -53.83 15.59
C ALA A 248 5.82 -52.46 15.32
N GLN A 249 6.92 -52.16 15.99
CA GLN A 249 7.64 -50.89 15.92
C GLN A 249 9.11 -51.12 15.58
N PRO A 250 9.44 -51.62 14.38
CA PRO A 250 10.80 -51.99 14.01
C PRO A 250 11.72 -50.76 13.89
N VAL A 251 12.98 -50.93 14.29
CA VAL A 251 14.04 -49.90 14.16
C VAL A 251 14.53 -49.77 12.72
N GLU A 252 14.73 -50.89 12.04
CA GLU A 252 15.26 -50.93 10.67
C GLU A 252 14.22 -50.57 9.59
N ASP A 253 12.94 -50.47 9.94
CA ASP A 253 11.88 -50.07 9.01
C ASP A 253 11.12 -48.82 9.50
N PRO A 254 11.65 -47.61 9.22
CA PRO A 254 11.00 -46.34 9.55
C PRO A 254 9.76 -46.06 8.68
N SER A 255 9.40 -46.93 7.74
CA SER A 255 8.13 -46.81 7.00
C SER A 255 6.91 -47.25 7.80
N VAL A 256 7.14 -47.90 8.96
CA VAL A 256 6.09 -48.26 9.92
C VAL A 256 5.80 -47.11 10.87
N ALA A 257 4.51 -46.80 11.00
CA ALA A 257 3.97 -45.74 11.84
C ALA A 257 3.86 -46.25 13.29
N TRP A 258 4.82 -45.90 14.15
CA TRP A 258 4.87 -46.42 15.52
C TRP A 258 3.67 -46.00 16.36
N SER A 259 3.03 -44.86 16.05
CA SER A 259 1.85 -44.36 16.76
C SER A 259 0.59 -45.21 16.54
N LYS A 260 0.59 -46.04 15.49
CA LYS A 260 -0.55 -46.89 15.14
C LYS A 260 -0.45 -48.30 15.73
N ALA A 261 0.65 -48.62 16.41
CA ALA A 261 0.82 -49.91 17.06
C ALA A 261 -0.18 -50.04 18.24
N PRO A 262 -0.79 -51.22 18.47
CA PRO A 262 -1.62 -51.45 19.65
C PRO A 262 -0.84 -51.17 20.93
N GLY A 263 -1.38 -50.29 21.79
CA GLY A 263 -0.70 -49.89 23.03
C GLY A 263 0.48 -48.95 22.84
N ALA A 264 0.53 -48.19 21.73
CA ALA A 264 1.53 -47.15 21.52
C ALA A 264 1.53 -46.14 22.68
N ARG A 265 2.73 -45.84 23.20
CA ARG A 265 2.94 -44.88 24.29
C ARG A 265 3.45 -43.56 23.72
N HIS A 266 2.72 -42.48 24.01
CA HIS A 266 3.02 -41.11 23.59
C HIS A 266 3.26 -40.23 24.81
N GLU A 267 4.39 -39.54 24.86
CA GLU A 267 4.76 -38.71 26.01
C GLU A 267 5.23 -37.33 25.53
N THR A 268 4.66 -36.26 26.10
CA THR A 268 5.17 -34.90 25.92
C THR A 268 6.30 -34.67 26.92
N LEU A 269 7.47 -34.23 26.45
CA LEU A 269 8.67 -34.08 27.28
C LEU A 269 9.07 -32.61 27.47
N ALA A 270 8.72 -31.75 26.51
CA ALA A 270 9.15 -30.35 26.50
C ALA A 270 8.19 -29.46 25.68
N THR A 271 8.39 -28.14 25.76
CA THR A 271 7.79 -27.18 24.84
C THR A 271 8.87 -26.47 24.04
N LEU A 272 8.59 -26.23 22.76
CA LEU A 272 9.39 -25.37 21.89
C LEU A 272 8.61 -24.07 21.65
N GLU A 273 9.03 -23.01 22.31
CA GLU A 273 8.41 -21.68 22.28
C GLU A 273 9.13 -20.79 21.27
N ILE A 274 8.54 -20.64 20.09
CA ILE A 274 9.04 -19.72 19.07
C ILE A 274 8.63 -18.30 19.47
N LEU A 275 9.63 -17.44 19.66
CA LEU A 275 9.41 -16.08 20.15
C LEU A 275 8.77 -15.20 19.06
N GLN A 276 8.04 -14.16 19.49
CA GLN A 276 7.59 -13.10 18.60
C GLN A 276 8.81 -12.36 18.04
N GLN A 277 8.93 -12.31 16.71
CA GLN A 277 10.09 -11.72 16.02
C GLN A 277 9.77 -11.42 14.55
N ASP A 278 10.57 -10.55 13.93
CA ASP A 278 10.58 -10.40 12.47
C ASP A 278 11.37 -11.56 11.84
N VAL A 279 10.84 -12.10 10.74
CA VAL A 279 11.37 -13.29 10.08
C VAL A 279 11.76 -12.93 8.66
N ASP A 280 13.07 -12.88 8.41
CA ASP A 280 13.59 -12.74 7.05
C ASP A 280 13.70 -14.11 6.37
N GLN A 281 12.92 -14.30 5.30
CA GLN A 281 12.97 -15.48 4.44
C GLN A 281 14.23 -15.56 3.57
N HIS A 282 15.09 -14.54 3.58
CA HIS A 282 16.39 -14.51 2.93
C HIS A 282 17.54 -14.44 3.95
N ALA A 283 17.23 -14.64 5.24
CA ALA A 283 18.21 -14.60 6.32
C ALA A 283 19.44 -15.44 5.97
N PRO A 284 20.63 -14.82 5.87
CA PRO A 284 21.89 -15.53 5.61
C PRO A 284 22.11 -16.72 6.55
N LEU A 285 21.64 -16.59 7.80
CA LEU A 285 21.68 -17.65 8.81
C LEU A 285 20.85 -18.87 8.39
N ALA A 286 19.64 -18.68 7.86
CA ALA A 286 18.76 -19.77 7.46
C ALA A 286 19.32 -20.57 6.29
N GLU A 287 19.99 -19.89 5.35
CA GLU A 287 20.68 -20.56 4.26
C GLU A 287 21.91 -21.30 4.78
N ASN A 288 22.69 -20.69 5.70
CA ASN A 288 24.00 -21.23 6.04
C ASN A 288 24.02 -22.24 7.20
N ILE A 289 23.12 -22.15 8.18
CA ILE A 289 23.09 -23.02 9.37
C ILE A 289 23.13 -24.51 9.02
N ALA A 290 23.90 -25.31 9.75
CA ALA A 290 23.96 -26.76 9.55
C ALA A 290 23.23 -27.48 10.69
N PHE A 291 22.45 -28.48 10.30
CA PHE A 291 21.82 -29.43 11.20
C PHE A 291 22.34 -30.82 10.88
N SER A 292 22.44 -31.71 11.87
CA SER A 292 22.71 -33.13 11.65
C SER A 292 22.00 -33.94 12.73
N PRO A 293 21.32 -35.05 12.41
CA PRO A 293 20.80 -35.98 13.42
C PRO A 293 21.87 -36.45 14.42
N TRP A 294 23.13 -36.46 13.99
CA TRP A 294 24.29 -36.91 14.77
C TRP A 294 24.98 -35.79 15.53
N ASN A 295 24.49 -34.55 15.43
CA ASN A 295 24.79 -33.52 16.44
C ASN A 295 23.90 -33.79 17.65
N SER A 296 24.15 -34.92 18.31
CA SER A 296 23.33 -35.48 19.36
C SER A 296 24.16 -35.75 20.60
N LEU A 297 23.56 -35.57 21.77
CA LEU A 297 24.11 -36.09 23.02
C LEU A 297 24.16 -37.64 22.95
N PRO A 298 25.07 -38.31 23.65
CA PRO A 298 25.17 -39.78 23.63
C PRO A 298 23.85 -40.47 23.99
N ALA A 299 23.11 -39.88 24.92
CA ALA A 299 21.81 -40.39 25.34
C ALA A 299 20.68 -40.17 24.31
N HIS A 300 20.92 -39.50 23.18
CA HIS A 300 19.99 -39.24 22.08
C HIS A 300 20.48 -39.87 20.76
N GLU A 301 21.22 -40.98 20.84
CA GLU A 301 21.89 -41.63 19.70
C GLU A 301 20.89 -41.96 18.56
N PRO A 302 21.13 -41.51 17.32
CA PRO A 302 20.36 -41.95 16.16
C PRO A 302 20.60 -43.44 15.86
N VAL A 303 19.55 -44.24 15.68
CA VAL A 303 19.68 -45.68 15.39
C VAL A 303 19.01 -46.08 14.06
N GLY A 304 19.42 -47.22 13.52
CA GLY A 304 18.92 -47.79 12.26
C GLY A 304 19.69 -47.34 11.00
N ALA A 305 19.59 -48.14 9.94
CA ALA A 305 20.35 -47.95 8.69
C ALA A 305 20.22 -46.56 8.07
N ILE A 306 19.00 -46.00 8.04
CA ILE A 306 18.76 -44.67 7.45
C ILE A 306 19.48 -43.58 8.24
N ASN A 307 19.48 -43.65 9.58
CA ASN A 307 20.22 -42.69 10.39
C ASN A 307 21.73 -42.82 10.17
N LEU A 308 22.26 -44.04 10.05
CA LEU A 308 23.67 -44.29 9.74
C LEU A 308 24.10 -43.58 8.45
N ALA A 309 23.33 -43.72 7.36
CA ALA A 309 23.59 -43.01 6.11
C ALA A 309 23.51 -41.48 6.23
N ARG A 310 22.61 -40.97 7.09
CA ARG A 310 22.47 -39.53 7.32
C ARG A 310 23.69 -38.91 8.01
N ARG A 311 24.50 -39.69 8.75
CA ARG A 311 25.72 -39.19 9.41
C ARG A 311 26.67 -38.51 8.44
N ARG A 312 27.21 -39.29 7.49
CA ARG A 312 28.20 -38.81 6.51
C ARG A 312 27.57 -37.90 5.45
N THR A 313 26.29 -38.12 5.13
CA THR A 313 25.57 -37.32 4.11
C THR A 313 25.38 -35.88 4.56
N TYR A 314 24.89 -35.65 5.78
CA TYR A 314 24.66 -34.30 6.29
C TYR A 314 25.98 -33.54 6.49
N GLU A 315 26.98 -34.20 7.06
CA GLU A 315 28.31 -33.61 7.28
C GLU A 315 28.97 -33.20 5.95
N SER A 316 29.00 -34.09 4.96
CA SER A 316 29.65 -33.83 3.67
C SER A 316 28.91 -32.77 2.86
N ALA A 317 27.57 -32.77 2.87
CA ALA A 317 26.78 -31.75 2.18
C ALA A 317 26.92 -30.37 2.84
N ALA A 318 26.97 -30.30 4.18
CA ALA A 318 27.22 -29.05 4.90
C ALA A 318 28.62 -28.50 4.59
N ARG A 319 29.66 -29.33 4.73
CA ARG A 319 31.05 -28.97 4.42
C ARG A 319 31.20 -28.44 3.00
N LYS A 320 30.63 -29.13 2.00
CA LYS A 320 30.72 -28.66 0.60
C LYS A 320 30.02 -27.31 0.40
N ARG A 321 28.83 -27.15 0.98
CA ARG A 321 28.06 -25.90 0.87
C ARG A 321 28.78 -24.72 1.54
N HIS A 322 29.35 -24.93 2.72
CA HIS A 322 30.13 -23.92 3.44
C HIS A 322 31.40 -23.53 2.69
N GLU A 323 32.12 -24.51 2.13
CA GLU A 323 33.28 -24.27 1.26
C GLU A 323 32.91 -23.38 0.06
N VAL A 324 31.86 -23.73 -0.68
CA VAL A 324 31.43 -22.96 -1.87
C VAL A 324 30.88 -21.58 -1.50
N ASN A 325 30.15 -21.47 -0.38
CA ASN A 325 29.58 -20.19 0.06
C ASN A 325 30.58 -19.31 0.84
N GLY A 326 31.81 -19.77 1.10
CA GLY A 326 32.81 -18.98 1.83
C GLY A 326 32.49 -18.78 3.32
N VAL A 327 31.77 -19.71 3.94
CA VAL A 327 31.34 -19.62 5.34
C VAL A 327 32.22 -20.51 6.22
N VAL A 328 32.75 -19.94 7.30
CA VAL A 328 33.56 -20.67 8.29
C VAL A 328 32.64 -21.44 9.24
N PRO A 329 32.70 -22.78 9.33
CA PRO A 329 31.90 -23.55 10.27
C PRO A 329 32.14 -23.12 11.73
N PRO A 330 31.13 -23.16 12.61
CA PRO A 330 31.34 -22.89 14.03
C PRO A 330 32.34 -23.88 14.63
N VAL A 331 33.28 -23.36 15.43
CA VAL A 331 34.26 -24.13 16.22
C VAL A 331 33.80 -24.28 17.68
N THR A 332 32.77 -23.53 18.09
CA THR A 332 32.13 -23.58 19.42
C THR A 332 30.62 -23.41 19.23
N ALA A 333 29.82 -23.62 20.28
CA ALA A 333 28.35 -23.65 20.22
C ALA A 333 27.64 -22.32 19.86
N GLY A 334 28.38 -21.30 19.41
CA GLY A 334 27.83 -20.04 18.93
C GLY A 334 27.59 -20.04 17.41
N ILE A 335 26.70 -19.15 16.95
CA ILE A 335 26.54 -18.84 15.52
C ILE A 335 27.68 -17.89 15.11
N PRO A 336 28.56 -18.26 14.16
CA PRO A 336 29.62 -17.36 13.71
C PRO A 336 29.05 -16.15 12.96
N GLU A 337 29.69 -14.99 13.08
CA GLU A 337 29.25 -13.77 12.41
C GLU A 337 29.24 -13.90 10.87
N SER A 338 30.06 -14.79 10.31
CA SER A 338 30.09 -15.14 8.89
C SER A 338 28.74 -15.66 8.36
N TYR A 339 27.87 -16.17 9.23
CA TYR A 339 26.53 -16.64 8.83
C TYR A 339 25.54 -15.49 8.64
N LYS A 340 25.85 -14.25 9.05
CA LYS A 340 24.91 -13.11 9.03
C LYS A 340 25.04 -12.18 7.82
N THR A 341 26.07 -12.33 6.97
CA THR A 341 26.45 -11.31 5.97
C THR A 341 26.26 -11.68 4.50
N HIS A 342 25.82 -12.90 4.17
CA HIS A 342 25.75 -13.39 2.77
C HIS A 342 24.31 -13.59 2.27
N GLN A 343 23.82 -12.71 1.39
CA GLN A 343 22.48 -12.79 0.80
C GLN A 343 22.43 -13.66 -0.48
N PRO A 344 21.40 -14.51 -0.67
CA PRO A 344 21.23 -15.33 -1.87
C PRO A 344 20.55 -14.59 -3.05
N SER A 345 20.93 -14.91 -4.29
CA SER A 345 20.28 -14.42 -5.53
C SER A 345 19.24 -15.42 -6.10
N VAL A 346 18.20 -14.92 -6.78
CA VAL A 346 17.09 -15.72 -7.35
C VAL A 346 16.93 -15.45 -8.86
N SER A 347 16.77 -16.50 -9.68
CA SER A 347 16.36 -16.40 -11.10
C SER A 347 15.52 -17.63 -11.51
N PRO A 348 14.42 -17.50 -12.28
CA PRO A 348 13.59 -18.65 -12.68
C PRO A 348 13.81 -19.10 -14.14
N GLY A 349 13.96 -20.41 -14.36
CA GLY A 349 14.07 -21.05 -15.68
C GLY A 349 12.85 -21.91 -16.06
N LYS A 350 12.41 -21.76 -17.32
CA LYS A 350 11.22 -22.37 -17.98
C LYS A 350 11.52 -23.74 -18.62
N SER A 351 10.50 -24.58 -18.85
CA SER A 351 10.36 -25.36 -20.12
C SER A 351 8.94 -25.94 -20.32
N GLY A 352 8.60 -26.20 -21.59
CA GLY A 352 7.26 -26.28 -22.22
C GLY A 352 6.29 -27.40 -21.80
N MET A 353 5.01 -27.21 -22.18
CA MET A 353 3.83 -27.97 -21.72
C MET A 353 3.10 -28.68 -22.90
N PRO A 354 2.60 -29.92 -22.73
CA PRO A 354 1.93 -30.71 -23.77
C PRO A 354 0.46 -30.29 -24.06
N LEU A 355 -0.15 -30.81 -25.13
CA LEU A 355 -1.37 -30.29 -25.79
C LEU A 355 -2.67 -30.23 -24.94
N TRP A 356 -2.92 -31.14 -23.98
CA TRP A 356 -4.04 -31.01 -23.03
C TRP A 356 -3.80 -29.90 -22.01
N LEU A 357 -2.53 -29.73 -21.64
CA LEU A 357 -2.02 -28.57 -20.95
C LEU A 357 -2.04 -27.32 -21.84
N ALA A 358 -2.17 -27.40 -23.17
CA ALA A 358 -2.42 -26.24 -24.04
C ALA A 358 -3.90 -25.81 -24.07
N VAL A 359 -4.85 -26.74 -23.86
CA VAL A 359 -6.28 -26.40 -23.67
C VAL A 359 -6.51 -25.89 -22.25
N VAL A 360 -5.97 -26.57 -21.24
CA VAL A 360 -6.00 -26.10 -19.85
C VAL A 360 -5.16 -24.85 -19.68
N ALA A 361 -4.01 -24.71 -20.36
CA ALA A 361 -3.32 -23.42 -20.47
C ALA A 361 -4.08 -22.45 -21.32
N GLY A 362 -4.86 -22.84 -22.33
CA GLY A 362 -5.69 -21.92 -23.09
C GLY A 362 -6.77 -21.31 -22.19
N LEU A 363 -7.38 -22.12 -21.33
CA LEU A 363 -8.38 -21.72 -20.35
C LEU A 363 -7.78 -21.01 -19.13
N LEU A 364 -6.61 -21.44 -18.65
CA LEU A 364 -5.89 -20.77 -17.57
C LEU A 364 -5.22 -19.50 -18.07
N LEU A 365 -4.74 -19.44 -19.31
CA LEU A 365 -4.25 -18.23 -19.95
C LEU A 365 -5.41 -17.31 -20.27
N SER A 366 -6.57 -17.79 -20.73
CA SER A 366 -7.73 -16.92 -20.88
C SER A 366 -8.20 -16.40 -19.53
N THR A 367 -8.24 -17.24 -18.49
CA THR A 367 -8.58 -16.82 -17.13
C THR A 367 -7.52 -15.89 -16.56
N CYS A 368 -6.23 -16.16 -16.74
CA CYS A 368 -5.14 -15.28 -16.32
C CYS A 368 -5.07 -14.02 -17.17
N LEU A 369 -5.42 -14.02 -18.45
CA LEU A 369 -5.52 -12.83 -19.29
C LEU A 369 -6.79 -12.04 -18.98
N VAL A 370 -7.85 -12.69 -18.50
CA VAL A 370 -9.06 -12.04 -17.98
C VAL A 370 -8.80 -11.48 -16.59
N LEU A 371 -8.07 -12.18 -15.72
CA LEU A 371 -7.70 -11.72 -14.38
C LEU A 371 -6.59 -10.67 -14.43
N GLU A 372 -5.56 -10.86 -15.25
CA GLU A 372 -4.53 -9.86 -15.52
C GLU A 372 -5.08 -8.73 -16.38
N GLY A 373 -6.02 -8.99 -17.29
CA GLY A 373 -6.82 -7.99 -17.98
C GLY A 373 -7.61 -7.15 -16.98
N LYS A 374 -8.39 -7.79 -16.10
CA LYS A 374 -9.10 -7.16 -14.98
C LYS A 374 -8.14 -6.38 -14.08
N ARG A 375 -6.98 -6.94 -13.72
CA ARG A 375 -5.95 -6.29 -12.89
C ARG A 375 -5.32 -5.08 -13.57
N LEU A 376 -4.96 -5.20 -14.86
CA LEU A 376 -4.41 -4.12 -15.70
C LEU A 376 -5.47 -3.06 -16.07
N THR A 377 -6.77 -3.41 -15.98
CA THR A 377 -7.87 -2.45 -16.10
C THR A 377 -8.30 -1.86 -14.75
N ILE A 378 -8.14 -2.55 -13.62
CA ILE A 378 -8.61 -2.04 -12.32
C ILE A 378 -7.51 -1.26 -11.60
N LYS A 379 -6.24 -1.66 -11.71
CA LYS A 379 -5.13 -0.92 -11.11
C LYS A 379 -4.88 0.38 -11.90
N PRO A 380 -4.98 1.56 -11.28
CA PRO A 380 -4.64 2.81 -11.94
C PRO A 380 -3.20 2.77 -12.44
N GLY A 381 -2.98 3.20 -13.69
CA GLY A 381 -1.63 3.40 -14.23
C GLY A 381 -0.87 4.47 -13.41
N PRO A 382 0.46 4.58 -13.56
CA PRO A 382 1.17 5.71 -12.96
C PRO A 382 0.60 7.03 -13.52
N PRO A 383 0.50 8.09 -12.68
CA PRO A 383 0.13 9.40 -13.19
C PRO A 383 1.23 9.92 -14.14
N LYS A 384 0.84 10.80 -15.05
CA LYS A 384 1.82 11.58 -15.80
C LYS A 384 2.44 12.62 -14.86
N THR A 385 3.76 12.69 -14.83
CA THR A 385 4.51 13.70 -14.08
C THR A 385 5.26 14.64 -15.03
N PHE A 386 5.57 15.82 -14.54
CA PHE A 386 6.23 16.90 -15.25
C PHE A 386 7.39 17.43 -14.41
N ALA A 387 8.54 17.65 -15.04
CA ALA A 387 9.71 18.20 -14.34
C ALA A 387 9.54 19.70 -13.98
N ASN A 388 8.68 20.41 -14.71
CA ASN A 388 8.37 21.82 -14.46
C ASN A 388 7.19 21.91 -13.48
N PRO A 389 7.35 22.57 -12.31
CA PRO A 389 6.27 22.70 -11.32
C PRO A 389 5.03 23.42 -11.87
N VAL A 390 5.20 24.38 -12.80
CA VAL A 390 4.08 25.05 -13.48
C VAL A 390 3.29 24.07 -14.34
N ALA A 391 3.98 23.20 -15.08
CA ALA A 391 3.31 22.19 -15.92
C ALA A 391 2.62 21.11 -15.07
N GLU A 392 3.27 20.71 -13.97
CA GLU A 392 2.69 19.79 -12.98
C GLU A 392 1.46 20.42 -12.28
N PHE A 393 1.50 21.72 -11.97
CA PHE A 393 0.34 22.43 -11.41
C PHE A 393 -0.83 22.45 -12.39
N LYS A 394 -0.56 22.76 -13.66
CA LYS A 394 -1.57 22.86 -14.71
C LYS A 394 -2.18 21.51 -15.10
N TYR A 395 -1.39 20.44 -15.14
CA TYR A 395 -1.77 19.17 -15.80
C TYR A 395 -1.47 17.90 -15.01
N GLY A 396 -0.89 18.02 -13.83
CA GLY A 396 -0.54 16.91 -12.94
C GLY A 396 -1.76 16.30 -12.24
N SER A 397 -1.61 15.06 -11.81
CA SER A 397 -2.68 14.27 -11.18
C SER A 397 -2.69 14.45 -9.67
N ILE A 398 -3.86 14.75 -9.09
CA ILE A 398 -4.10 14.61 -7.64
C ILE A 398 -4.77 13.28 -7.26
N GLY A 399 -5.14 12.45 -8.25
CA GLY A 399 -5.84 11.17 -8.05
C GLY A 399 -7.38 11.26 -8.21
N ALA A 400 -7.89 12.29 -8.88
CA ALA A 400 -9.31 12.51 -9.13
C ALA A 400 -9.87 11.77 -10.35
N GLU A 401 -9.05 11.03 -11.10
CA GLU A 401 -9.45 10.40 -12.36
C GLU A 401 -10.26 9.11 -12.19
N TRP A 402 -10.43 8.61 -10.95
CA TRP A 402 -11.11 7.34 -10.67
C TRP A 402 -12.56 7.32 -11.16
N ASP A 403 -13.35 8.34 -10.77
CA ASP A 403 -14.74 8.53 -11.24
C ASP A 403 -14.80 9.49 -12.44
N GLY A 404 -13.65 9.80 -13.03
CA GLY A 404 -13.51 10.72 -14.13
C GLY A 404 -14.22 10.24 -15.40
N PHE A 405 -14.75 11.18 -16.19
CA PHE A 405 -15.36 10.83 -17.48
C PHE A 405 -14.31 10.21 -18.42
N PRO A 406 -14.63 9.17 -19.22
CA PRO A 406 -13.66 8.59 -20.15
C PRO A 406 -13.14 9.64 -21.13
N TYR A 407 -11.82 9.86 -21.16
CA TYR A 407 -11.19 10.97 -21.89
C TYR A 407 -11.55 10.98 -23.38
N MET A 408 -11.64 9.79 -24.00
CA MET A 408 -11.99 9.66 -25.41
C MET A 408 -13.42 10.07 -25.75
N VAL A 409 -14.32 10.03 -24.76
CA VAL A 409 -15.71 10.50 -24.88
C VAL A 409 -15.76 11.98 -24.52
N TRP A 410 -15.19 12.32 -23.36
CA TRP A 410 -15.15 13.66 -22.80
C TRP A 410 -14.65 14.69 -23.82
N ARG A 411 -13.51 14.43 -24.47
CA ARG A 411 -12.91 15.34 -25.45
C ARG A 411 -13.83 15.66 -26.64
N GLU A 412 -14.78 14.79 -26.96
CA GLU A 412 -15.69 14.94 -28.10
C GLU A 412 -16.99 15.65 -27.70
N LEU A 413 -17.28 15.79 -26.39
CA LEU A 413 -18.50 16.42 -25.89
C LEU A 413 -18.73 17.84 -26.44
N PRO A 414 -17.74 18.75 -26.53
CA PRO A 414 -17.93 20.07 -27.14
C PRO A 414 -18.45 20.05 -28.58
N THR A 415 -18.12 19.00 -29.33
CA THR A 415 -18.56 18.85 -30.73
C THR A 415 -19.95 18.23 -30.81
N ILE A 416 -20.24 17.25 -29.96
CA ILE A 416 -21.54 16.55 -29.92
C ILE A 416 -22.63 17.48 -29.35
N PHE A 417 -22.30 18.24 -28.32
CA PHE A 417 -23.20 19.16 -27.60
C PHE A 417 -22.88 20.62 -27.95
N LYS A 418 -22.67 20.91 -29.24
CA LYS A 418 -22.25 22.24 -29.69
C LYS A 418 -23.26 23.34 -29.32
N ASP A 419 -24.55 23.02 -29.28
CA ASP A 419 -25.61 23.99 -28.95
C ASP A 419 -25.57 24.33 -27.46
N GLU A 420 -25.29 23.34 -26.60
CA GLU A 420 -25.11 23.53 -25.16
C GLU A 420 -23.72 24.10 -24.81
N LEU A 421 -22.72 23.86 -25.66
CA LEU A 421 -21.33 24.29 -25.48
C LEU A 421 -20.84 25.19 -26.64
N PRO A 422 -21.44 26.38 -26.83
CA PRO A 422 -21.13 27.25 -27.97
C PRO A 422 -19.67 27.72 -28.00
N ARG A 423 -19.01 27.78 -26.84
CA ARG A 423 -17.58 28.12 -26.69
C ARG A 423 -16.73 26.91 -26.29
N GLY A 424 -17.23 25.69 -26.47
CA GLY A 424 -16.60 24.47 -25.98
C GLY A 424 -16.42 24.50 -24.45
N TRP A 425 -15.24 24.13 -23.95
CA TRP A 425 -14.98 24.12 -22.51
C TRP A 425 -14.96 25.52 -21.88
N ARG A 426 -14.68 26.56 -22.66
CA ARG A 426 -14.78 27.95 -22.21
C ARG A 426 -16.21 28.38 -21.86
N THR A 427 -17.24 27.61 -22.26
CA THR A 427 -18.61 27.85 -21.78
C THR A 427 -18.69 27.82 -20.25
N PHE A 428 -17.92 26.94 -19.61
CA PHE A 428 -17.83 26.85 -18.14
C PHE A 428 -16.66 27.64 -17.55
N GLY A 429 -15.92 28.40 -18.36
CA GLY A 429 -14.76 29.16 -17.89
C GLY A 429 -13.45 28.38 -17.78
N PHE A 430 -13.35 27.16 -18.33
CA PHE A 430 -12.06 26.48 -18.38
C PHE A 430 -11.07 27.21 -19.30
N ILE A 431 -9.82 27.30 -18.87
CA ILE A 431 -8.75 27.99 -19.59
C ILE A 431 -8.08 27.04 -20.56
N GLU A 432 -8.01 27.40 -21.85
CA GLU A 432 -7.36 26.58 -22.88
C GLU A 432 -6.14 27.30 -23.45
N GLU A 433 -4.97 26.63 -23.39
CA GLU A 433 -3.71 27.15 -23.94
C GLU A 433 -3.46 26.60 -25.35
N PRO A 434 -2.91 27.41 -26.28
CA PRO A 434 -2.53 26.95 -27.61
C PRO A 434 -1.60 25.74 -27.57
N GLY A 435 -1.90 24.72 -28.38
CA GLY A 435 -1.10 23.49 -28.49
C GLY A 435 -1.29 22.47 -27.37
N GLN A 436 -2.09 22.79 -26.33
CA GLN A 436 -2.40 21.85 -25.24
C GLN A 436 -3.67 21.05 -25.55
N LYS A 437 -3.66 19.77 -25.18
CA LYS A 437 -4.80 18.85 -25.42
C LYS A 437 -5.87 18.90 -24.33
N LEU A 438 -5.53 19.50 -23.20
CA LEU A 438 -6.35 19.60 -22.01
C LEU A 438 -6.43 21.08 -21.62
N PRO A 439 -7.59 21.55 -21.13
CA PRO A 439 -7.64 22.82 -20.42
C PRO A 439 -6.74 22.77 -19.18
N VAL A 440 -6.27 23.93 -18.73
CA VAL A 440 -5.59 24.07 -17.45
C VAL A 440 -6.51 23.58 -16.33
N GLY A 441 -5.98 22.78 -15.42
CA GLY A 441 -6.77 22.18 -14.35
C GLY A 441 -7.06 20.69 -14.54
N PHE A 442 -6.82 20.14 -15.74
CA PHE A 442 -7.14 18.75 -16.04
C PHE A 442 -5.92 17.84 -16.10
N SER A 443 -6.09 16.66 -15.54
CA SER A 443 -5.19 15.52 -15.64
C SER A 443 -5.86 14.37 -16.36
N VAL A 444 -5.05 13.50 -16.96
CA VAL A 444 -5.53 12.25 -17.55
C VAL A 444 -4.70 11.10 -17.01
N ARG A 445 -5.40 10.12 -16.44
CA ARG A 445 -4.80 8.91 -15.92
C ARG A 445 -5.60 7.70 -16.35
N ARG A 446 -4.90 6.59 -16.60
CA ARG A 446 -5.55 5.33 -16.93
C ARG A 446 -6.13 4.69 -15.68
N VAL A 447 -7.45 4.58 -15.65
CA VAL A 447 -8.23 3.79 -14.68
C VAL A 447 -9.22 2.95 -15.49
N GLY A 448 -8.77 1.76 -15.88
CA GLY A 448 -9.38 0.97 -16.95
C GLY A 448 -9.06 1.55 -18.30
N VAL A 449 -9.70 2.68 -18.58
CA VAL A 449 -9.46 3.57 -19.71
C VAL A 449 -8.87 4.89 -19.24
N PRO A 450 -8.24 5.69 -20.12
CA PRO A 450 -7.88 7.06 -19.79
C PRO A 450 -9.13 7.84 -19.37
N ARG A 451 -9.10 8.41 -18.17
CA ARG A 451 -10.17 9.23 -17.59
C ARG A 451 -9.63 10.59 -17.24
N VAL A 452 -10.48 11.61 -17.33
CA VAL A 452 -10.14 12.98 -16.94
C VAL A 452 -10.39 13.20 -15.46
N GLY A 453 -9.53 13.94 -14.79
CA GLY A 453 -9.76 14.38 -13.41
C GLY A 453 -9.30 15.81 -13.23
N PHE A 454 -9.91 16.50 -12.27
CA PHE A 454 -9.47 17.83 -11.86
C PHE A 454 -8.16 17.76 -11.07
N ASN A 455 -7.43 18.87 -11.08
CA ASN A 455 -6.34 19.16 -10.16
C ASN A 455 -6.50 20.57 -9.58
N CYS A 456 -5.52 21.01 -8.80
CA CYS A 456 -5.56 22.29 -8.09
C CYS A 456 -5.74 23.50 -9.03
N ALA A 457 -5.15 23.48 -10.23
CA ALA A 457 -5.20 24.62 -11.15
C ALA A 457 -6.60 24.87 -11.72
N THR A 458 -7.53 23.92 -11.64
CA THR A 458 -8.93 24.14 -12.03
C THR A 458 -9.52 25.33 -11.28
N CYS A 459 -9.43 25.30 -9.95
CA CYS A 459 -10.02 26.34 -9.09
C CYS A 459 -9.05 27.48 -8.79
N HIS A 460 -7.75 27.26 -9.00
CA HIS A 460 -6.68 28.18 -8.64
C HIS A 460 -5.88 28.70 -9.85
N SER A 461 -6.58 29.02 -10.93
CA SER A 461 -6.01 29.73 -12.09
C SER A 461 -7.06 30.62 -12.75
N ALA A 462 -6.70 31.86 -13.01
CA ALA A 462 -7.59 32.86 -13.60
C ALA A 462 -7.04 33.41 -14.91
N GLU A 463 -7.93 33.83 -15.81
CA GLU A 463 -7.59 34.75 -16.89
C GLU A 463 -8.01 36.16 -16.49
N VAL A 464 -7.10 37.13 -16.58
CA VAL A 464 -7.38 38.53 -16.29
C VAL A 464 -7.05 39.36 -17.53
N THR A 465 -8.04 40.11 -18.02
CA THR A 465 -7.94 41.06 -19.12
C THR A 465 -7.89 42.47 -18.57
N ALA A 466 -6.70 43.08 -18.62
CA ALA A 466 -6.47 44.45 -18.15
C ALA A 466 -5.70 45.24 -19.21
N GLY A 467 -6.14 46.48 -19.49
CA GLY A 467 -5.51 47.33 -20.53
C GLY A 467 -5.47 46.70 -21.92
N GLY A 468 -6.47 45.86 -22.25
CA GLY A 468 -6.55 45.13 -23.52
C GLY A 468 -5.69 43.86 -23.61
N ASN A 469 -4.96 43.50 -22.55
CA ASN A 469 -4.13 42.30 -22.52
C ASN A 469 -4.71 41.25 -21.56
N THR A 470 -4.98 40.06 -22.08
CA THR A 470 -5.38 38.90 -21.28
C THR A 470 -4.15 38.10 -20.85
N ARG A 471 -4.06 37.78 -19.56
CA ARG A 471 -3.00 36.94 -19.00
C ARG A 471 -3.54 35.84 -18.10
N LEU A 472 -2.87 34.70 -18.14
CA LEU A 472 -3.07 33.61 -17.20
C LEU A 472 -2.33 33.91 -15.89
N VAL A 473 -3.06 33.85 -14.77
CA VAL A 473 -2.54 34.06 -13.42
C VAL A 473 -2.69 32.77 -12.63
N LEU A 474 -1.56 32.14 -12.32
CA LEU A 474 -1.54 30.91 -11.53
C LEU A 474 -1.62 31.23 -10.04
N GLY A 475 -2.39 30.42 -9.31
CA GLY A 475 -2.66 30.63 -7.89
C GLY A 475 -3.76 31.67 -7.60
N ALA A 476 -4.30 32.32 -8.63
CA ALA A 476 -5.46 33.20 -8.52
C ALA A 476 -6.75 32.40 -8.34
N PRO A 477 -7.76 32.95 -7.67
CA PRO A 477 -9.09 32.34 -7.65
C PRO A 477 -9.71 32.36 -9.05
N ALA A 478 -10.24 31.22 -9.50
CA ALA A 478 -10.75 31.05 -10.85
C ALA A 478 -12.14 31.68 -11.05
N GLU A 479 -12.22 33.01 -11.07
CA GLU A 479 -13.49 33.75 -11.13
C GLU A 479 -14.34 33.45 -12.36
N GLN A 480 -13.71 33.06 -13.46
CA GLN A 480 -14.42 32.70 -14.68
C GLN A 480 -15.06 31.30 -14.60
N LEU A 481 -14.63 30.43 -13.67
CA LEU A 481 -15.01 29.01 -13.63
C LEU A 481 -16.38 28.79 -12.99
N ASP A 482 -17.32 28.24 -13.75
CA ASP A 482 -18.59 27.69 -13.25
C ASP A 482 -18.52 26.16 -13.13
N ILE A 483 -17.97 25.69 -12.02
CA ILE A 483 -17.78 24.26 -11.77
C ILE A 483 -19.10 23.53 -11.51
N GLN A 484 -20.10 24.21 -10.95
CA GLN A 484 -21.42 23.63 -10.66
C GLN A 484 -22.12 23.27 -11.98
N SER A 485 -22.18 24.20 -12.93
CA SER A 485 -22.78 23.97 -14.24
C SER A 485 -22.06 22.85 -15.00
N TYR A 486 -20.73 22.77 -14.91
CA TYR A 486 -19.98 21.67 -15.51
C TYR A 486 -20.35 20.30 -14.91
N ILE A 487 -20.42 20.18 -13.58
CA ILE A 487 -20.78 18.92 -12.92
C ILE A 487 -22.20 18.49 -13.32
N LEU A 488 -23.16 19.42 -13.29
CA LEU A 488 -24.54 19.15 -13.70
C LEU A 488 -24.64 18.79 -15.19
N PHE A 489 -23.83 19.43 -16.04
CA PHE A 489 -23.72 19.09 -17.46
C PHE A 489 -23.22 17.66 -17.68
N LEU A 490 -22.22 17.18 -16.91
CA LEU A 490 -21.77 15.80 -17.01
C LEU A 490 -22.89 14.79 -16.66
N GLY A 491 -23.74 15.11 -15.69
CA GLY A 491 -24.96 14.35 -15.39
C GLY A 491 -25.95 14.35 -16.56
N TYR A 492 -26.19 15.52 -17.14
CA TYR A 492 -27.07 15.70 -18.29
C TYR A 492 -26.60 14.89 -19.52
N VAL A 493 -25.31 14.98 -19.89
CA VAL A 493 -24.80 14.28 -21.08
C VAL A 493 -24.82 12.76 -20.89
N ALA A 494 -24.58 12.27 -19.67
CA ALA A 494 -24.67 10.85 -19.37
C ALA A 494 -26.09 10.32 -19.63
N ALA A 495 -27.12 11.07 -19.26
CA ALA A 495 -28.52 10.72 -19.51
C ALA A 495 -28.98 10.97 -20.96
N SER A 496 -28.37 11.92 -21.68
CA SER A 496 -28.84 12.38 -23.01
C SER A 496 -28.77 11.32 -24.12
N ASP A 497 -29.82 11.25 -24.95
CA ASP A 497 -29.87 10.42 -26.17
C ASP A 497 -28.91 10.90 -27.27
N LYS A 498 -28.41 12.13 -27.19
CA LYS A 498 -27.38 12.66 -28.11
C LYS A 498 -26.04 11.92 -27.95
N LEU A 499 -25.74 11.43 -26.74
CA LEU A 499 -24.49 10.74 -26.46
C LEU A 499 -24.59 9.27 -26.86
N THR A 500 -24.23 8.98 -28.12
CA THR A 500 -24.14 7.62 -28.66
C THR A 500 -22.71 7.25 -29.02
N ALA A 501 -22.43 5.96 -29.12
CA ALA A 501 -21.13 5.48 -29.57
C ALA A 501 -20.78 6.00 -30.97
N ASP A 502 -21.76 6.05 -31.87
CA ASP A 502 -21.57 6.51 -33.24
C ASP A 502 -21.29 8.00 -33.29
N ALA A 503 -21.98 8.82 -32.47
CA ALA A 503 -21.69 10.25 -32.35
C ALA A 503 -20.24 10.51 -31.91
N VAL A 504 -19.72 9.73 -30.94
CA VAL A 504 -18.32 9.82 -30.49
C VAL A 504 -17.35 9.41 -31.59
N ILE A 505 -17.61 8.29 -32.29
CA ILE A 505 -16.76 7.77 -33.36
C ILE A 505 -16.70 8.76 -34.54
N GLU A 506 -17.85 9.31 -34.94
CA GLU A 506 -17.98 10.28 -36.03
C GLU A 506 -17.35 11.63 -35.67
N SER A 507 -17.53 12.12 -34.44
CA SER A 507 -16.87 13.33 -33.95
C SER A 507 -15.35 13.18 -34.02
N ALA A 508 -14.81 12.08 -33.49
CA ALA A 508 -13.38 11.83 -33.49
C ALA A 508 -12.81 11.75 -34.91
N ALA A 509 -13.53 11.10 -35.85
CA ALA A 509 -13.13 11.03 -37.25
C ALA A 509 -13.13 12.42 -37.93
N ARG A 510 -14.18 13.23 -37.73
CA ARG A 510 -14.25 14.60 -38.26
C ARG A 510 -13.16 15.50 -37.71
N ALA A 511 -12.75 15.29 -36.47
CA ALA A 511 -11.68 16.02 -35.82
C ALA A 511 -10.26 15.51 -36.17
N GLY A 512 -10.12 14.69 -37.22
CA GLY A 512 -8.83 14.18 -37.71
C GLY A 512 -8.22 13.08 -36.84
N ARG A 513 -9.02 12.42 -36.00
CA ARG A 513 -8.57 11.37 -35.06
C ARG A 513 -9.44 10.11 -35.17
N PRO A 514 -9.53 9.48 -36.36
CA PRO A 514 -10.39 8.32 -36.55
C PRO A 514 -10.02 7.19 -35.57
N LEU A 515 -11.02 6.69 -34.84
CA LEU A 515 -10.83 5.59 -33.90
C LEU A 515 -10.57 4.28 -34.65
N GLY A 516 -9.60 3.50 -34.16
CA GLY A 516 -9.29 2.18 -34.68
C GLY A 516 -10.40 1.15 -34.37
N PRO A 517 -10.37 -0.04 -34.99
CA PRO A 517 -11.41 -1.06 -34.80
C PRO A 517 -11.64 -1.46 -33.33
N ILE A 518 -10.56 -1.55 -32.54
CA ILE A 518 -10.61 -1.91 -31.11
C ILE A 518 -11.26 -0.78 -30.30
N ASP A 519 -10.88 0.47 -30.53
CA ASP A 519 -11.44 1.63 -29.82
C ASP A 519 -12.93 1.81 -30.13
N ARG A 520 -13.35 1.57 -31.38
CA ARG A 520 -14.77 1.58 -31.75
C ARG A 520 -15.56 0.52 -30.99
N LEU A 521 -15.00 -0.70 -30.86
CA LEU A 521 -15.63 -1.76 -30.09
C LEU A 521 -15.71 -1.37 -28.61
N LEU A 522 -14.61 -0.88 -28.02
CA LEU A 522 -14.54 -0.41 -26.63
C LEU A 522 -15.59 0.66 -26.32
N VAL A 523 -15.74 1.66 -27.19
CA VAL A 523 -16.76 2.71 -27.04
C VAL A 523 -18.16 2.10 -27.04
N ARG A 524 -18.46 1.22 -28.02
CA ARG A 524 -19.78 0.62 -28.18
C ARG A 524 -20.16 -0.34 -27.05
N THR A 525 -19.25 -1.19 -26.60
CA THR A 525 -19.59 -2.33 -25.72
C THR A 525 -19.27 -2.08 -24.25
N ILE A 526 -18.38 -1.14 -23.92
CA ILE A 526 -17.93 -0.92 -22.54
C ILE A 526 -18.22 0.51 -22.09
N LEU A 527 -17.79 1.52 -22.87
CA LEU A 527 -17.87 2.91 -22.39
C LEU A 527 -19.28 3.48 -22.42
N MET A 528 -20.02 3.33 -23.52
CA MET A 528 -21.37 3.88 -23.59
C MET A 528 -22.33 3.21 -22.58
N PRO A 529 -22.39 1.87 -22.48
CA PRO A 529 -23.19 1.23 -21.43
C PRO A 529 -22.76 1.66 -20.03
N GLY A 530 -21.45 1.69 -19.74
CA GLY A 530 -20.95 2.10 -18.43
C GLY A 530 -21.26 3.55 -18.06
N ILE A 531 -21.28 4.48 -19.03
CA ILE A 531 -21.70 5.87 -18.80
C ILE A 531 -23.20 5.93 -18.51
N LYS A 532 -24.02 5.17 -19.24
CA LYS A 532 -25.47 5.11 -19.05
C LYS A 532 -25.83 4.48 -17.70
N ASP A 533 -25.18 3.38 -17.32
CA ASP A 533 -25.39 2.72 -16.02
C ASP A 533 -25.02 3.64 -14.83
N GLN A 534 -24.09 4.57 -15.03
CA GLN A 534 -23.64 5.51 -13.99
C GLN A 534 -24.45 6.82 -13.95
N SER A 535 -25.31 7.10 -14.94
CA SER A 535 -26.01 8.38 -15.05
C SER A 535 -26.89 8.69 -13.85
N ASP A 536 -27.62 7.68 -13.37
CA ASP A 536 -28.56 7.85 -12.26
C ASP A 536 -27.83 8.10 -10.94
N GLY A 537 -26.70 7.42 -10.74
CA GLY A 537 -25.84 7.63 -9.58
C GLY A 537 -25.22 9.02 -9.55
N LEU A 538 -24.75 9.51 -10.70
CA LEU A 538 -24.18 10.85 -10.83
C LEU A 538 -25.24 11.93 -10.62
N ALA A 539 -26.43 11.75 -11.22
CA ALA A 539 -27.54 12.68 -11.05
C ALA A 539 -28.01 12.75 -9.59
N THR A 540 -28.06 11.61 -8.90
CA THR A 540 -28.44 11.54 -7.48
C THR A 540 -27.40 12.21 -6.58
N ALA A 541 -26.11 11.93 -6.77
CA ALA A 541 -25.03 12.44 -5.92
C ALA A 541 -24.93 13.98 -5.91
N PHE A 542 -25.30 14.62 -7.03
CA PHE A 542 -25.21 16.08 -7.20
C PHE A 542 -26.59 16.75 -7.28
N ASN A 543 -27.68 16.04 -6.95
CA ASN A 543 -29.02 16.61 -7.01
C ASN A 543 -29.20 17.83 -6.08
N TRP A 544 -28.50 17.84 -4.95
CA TRP A 544 -28.53 18.96 -4.00
C TRP A 544 -28.10 20.30 -4.61
N MET A 545 -27.22 20.28 -5.63
CA MET A 545 -26.79 21.51 -6.33
C MET A 545 -27.93 22.18 -7.12
N LYS A 546 -29.04 21.47 -7.35
CA LYS A 546 -30.22 22.02 -8.06
C LYS A 546 -31.23 22.67 -7.12
N VAL A 547 -31.17 22.39 -5.82
CA VAL A 547 -32.16 22.85 -4.84
C VAL A 547 -31.61 23.89 -3.87
N LYS A 548 -30.28 24.00 -3.75
CA LYS A 548 -29.61 25.08 -3.01
C LYS A 548 -29.36 26.30 -3.91
N PRO A 549 -29.08 27.48 -3.35
CA PRO A 549 -28.62 28.63 -4.11
C PRO A 549 -27.48 28.25 -5.05
N GLN A 550 -27.55 28.72 -6.30
CA GLN A 550 -26.52 28.41 -7.29
C GLN A 550 -25.19 29.02 -6.85
N HIS A 551 -24.10 28.26 -7.02
CA HIS A 551 -22.79 28.73 -6.58
C HIS A 551 -22.37 29.95 -7.42
N GLY A 552 -22.59 29.86 -8.73
CA GLY A 552 -22.08 30.81 -9.71
C GLY A 552 -20.58 30.63 -10.00
N PRO A 553 -20.05 31.38 -10.98
CA PRO A 553 -18.63 31.37 -11.30
C PRO A 553 -17.74 31.83 -10.12
N GLY A 554 -16.56 31.21 -9.95
CA GLY A 554 -15.59 31.54 -8.90
C GLY A 554 -15.84 30.86 -7.55
N ARG A 555 -16.94 30.11 -7.42
CA ARG A 555 -17.42 29.60 -6.13
C ARG A 555 -17.62 28.09 -6.07
N THR A 556 -17.59 27.55 -4.85
CA THR A 556 -17.91 26.15 -4.57
C THR A 556 -18.46 25.96 -3.16
N ASP A 557 -19.27 24.92 -2.98
CA ASP A 557 -19.74 24.44 -1.68
C ASP A 557 -19.09 23.09 -1.35
N ALA A 558 -17.86 23.18 -0.85
CA ALA A 558 -17.09 22.00 -0.44
C ALA A 558 -17.71 21.30 0.79
N GLY A 559 -18.39 22.04 1.67
CA GLY A 559 -19.03 21.49 2.85
C GLY A 559 -20.19 20.56 2.48
N ASN A 560 -21.13 21.02 1.65
CA ASN A 560 -22.21 20.18 1.17
C ASN A 560 -21.71 19.05 0.26
N SER A 561 -20.58 19.21 -0.43
CA SER A 561 -19.91 18.11 -1.14
C SER A 561 -19.45 16.99 -0.19
N TRP A 562 -18.89 17.34 0.98
CA TRP A 562 -18.54 16.37 2.04
C TRP A 562 -19.77 15.74 2.69
N ARG A 563 -20.81 16.53 2.99
CA ARG A 563 -22.10 16.03 3.52
C ARG A 563 -22.76 15.03 2.56
N ALA A 564 -22.78 15.33 1.25
CA ALA A 564 -23.24 14.40 0.23
C ALA A 564 -22.41 13.11 0.20
N ARG A 565 -21.07 13.24 0.24
CA ARG A 565 -20.15 12.10 0.28
C ARG A 565 -20.37 11.18 1.50
N TRP A 566 -20.73 11.74 2.65
CA TRP A 566 -21.04 10.99 3.87
C TRP A 566 -22.52 10.59 4.00
N GLY A 567 -23.32 10.83 2.96
CA GLY A 567 -24.71 10.38 2.90
C GLY A 567 -25.68 11.19 3.78
N TYR A 568 -25.34 12.43 4.14
CA TYR A 568 -26.21 13.30 4.95
C TYR A 568 -27.42 13.79 4.17
N GLY A 569 -27.35 13.77 2.83
CA GLY A 569 -28.42 14.23 1.94
C GLY A 569 -28.64 15.74 2.04
N PRO A 570 -27.71 16.58 1.56
CA PRO A 570 -27.81 18.05 1.65
C PRO A 570 -29.08 18.63 1.03
N GLU A 571 -29.72 17.90 0.13
CA GLU A 571 -31.02 18.27 -0.46
C GLU A 571 -32.19 18.31 0.54
N LYS A 572 -31.99 17.85 1.78
CA LYS A 572 -33.03 17.73 2.81
C LYS A 572 -33.09 18.91 3.78
N ASP A 573 -32.17 19.86 3.65
CA ASP A 573 -32.09 21.06 4.50
C ASP A 573 -31.59 22.26 3.71
N ASP A 574 -31.64 23.42 4.36
CA ASP A 574 -31.33 24.71 3.77
C ASP A 574 -29.88 25.17 4.04
N ALA A 575 -29.03 24.33 4.66
CA ALA A 575 -27.68 24.75 5.05
C ALA A 575 -26.80 24.98 3.81
N VAL A 576 -26.15 26.14 3.72
CA VAL A 576 -25.29 26.55 2.59
C VAL A 576 -23.86 26.78 3.09
N GLY A 577 -22.86 26.42 2.29
CA GLY A 577 -21.45 26.67 2.60
C GLY A 577 -20.67 27.15 1.40
N THR A 578 -21.34 27.88 0.51
CA THR A 578 -20.76 28.31 -0.76
C THR A 578 -19.78 29.46 -0.54
N VAL A 579 -18.52 29.21 -0.83
CA VAL A 579 -17.43 30.17 -0.72
C VAL A 579 -16.77 30.43 -2.07
N ASP A 580 -16.08 31.55 -2.14
CA ASP A 580 -15.17 31.89 -3.22
C ASP A 580 -13.91 31.04 -3.18
N PHE A 581 -13.27 30.82 -4.32
CA PHE A 581 -11.96 30.18 -4.32
C PHE A 581 -10.94 31.11 -3.63
N PRO A 582 -10.06 30.60 -2.75
CA PRO A 582 -8.99 31.42 -2.19
C PRO A 582 -7.79 31.49 -3.15
N SER A 583 -6.95 32.52 -2.99
CA SER A 583 -5.63 32.52 -3.62
C SER A 583 -4.69 31.52 -2.94
N VAL A 584 -3.81 30.90 -3.74
CA VAL A 584 -2.87 29.86 -3.27
C VAL A 584 -1.40 30.19 -3.56
N TRP A 585 -1.08 31.40 -4.00
CA TRP A 585 0.30 31.89 -3.97
C TRP A 585 0.75 32.20 -2.53
N ASN A 586 2.06 32.29 -2.34
CA ASN A 586 2.69 32.76 -1.11
C ASN A 586 2.14 32.04 0.14
N GLN A 587 2.03 30.70 0.10
CA GLN A 587 1.43 29.96 1.21
C GLN A 587 2.33 29.97 2.46
N GLY A 588 3.64 30.21 2.30
CA GLY A 588 4.61 30.24 3.39
C GLY A 588 4.31 31.30 4.45
N ILE A 589 3.84 32.49 4.03
CA ILE A 589 3.48 33.55 4.99
C ILE A 589 2.23 33.21 5.81
N ARG A 590 1.44 32.22 5.39
CA ARG A 590 0.20 31.81 6.07
C ARG A 590 0.43 30.69 7.09
N GLU A 591 1.65 30.12 7.13
CA GLU A 591 2.00 29.08 8.10
C GLU A 591 1.99 29.63 9.53
N GLY A 592 1.44 28.85 10.47
CA GLY A 592 1.19 29.28 11.85
C GLY A 592 -0.17 29.94 12.08
N GLY A 593 -0.90 30.26 11.00
CA GLY A 593 -2.30 30.68 11.05
C GLY A 593 -3.30 29.55 10.79
N TRP A 594 -4.53 29.94 10.50
CA TRP A 594 -5.64 29.07 10.14
C TRP A 594 -5.94 29.14 8.63
N PHE A 595 -6.31 27.99 8.06
CA PHE A 595 -6.63 27.77 6.66
C PHE A 595 -8.13 27.54 6.47
N HIS A 596 -8.54 27.60 5.19
CA HIS A 596 -9.92 27.80 4.76
C HIS A 596 -10.49 29.14 5.23
N TRP A 597 -11.58 29.58 4.61
CA TRP A 597 -12.17 30.86 4.95
C TRP A 597 -12.58 30.92 6.42
N ASP A 598 -13.19 29.86 6.93
CA ASP A 598 -13.67 29.73 8.31
C ASP A 598 -12.56 29.44 9.34
N GLY A 599 -11.30 29.27 8.91
CA GLY A 599 -10.19 28.96 9.81
C GLY A 599 -10.36 27.63 10.55
N ASN A 600 -10.99 26.64 9.92
CA ASN A 600 -11.30 25.35 10.53
C ASN A 600 -10.13 24.36 10.57
N ASN A 601 -8.97 24.68 10.00
CA ASN A 601 -7.82 23.80 9.95
C ASN A 601 -6.51 24.60 10.02
N ASN A 602 -5.49 24.17 10.78
CA ASN A 602 -4.17 24.85 10.85
C ASN A 602 -3.02 24.01 10.27
N SER A 603 -3.31 22.97 9.50
CA SER A 603 -2.33 22.11 8.82
C SER A 603 -2.41 22.30 7.31
N LEU A 604 -1.33 22.82 6.72
CA LEU A 604 -1.22 23.02 5.27
C LEU A 604 -1.40 21.69 4.50
N ILE A 605 -0.84 20.60 5.04
CA ILE A 605 -0.92 19.26 4.46
C ILE A 605 -2.36 18.75 4.48
N GLU A 606 -3.04 18.81 5.64
CA GLU A 606 -4.43 18.33 5.74
C GLU A 606 -5.37 19.14 4.88
N ARG A 607 -5.20 20.46 4.83
CA ARG A 607 -5.98 21.33 3.94
C ARG A 607 -5.79 20.92 2.48
N ASN A 608 -4.56 20.68 2.04
CA ASN A 608 -4.29 20.31 0.64
C ASN A 608 -4.86 18.92 0.29
N TYR A 609 -4.75 17.96 1.20
CA TYR A 609 -5.34 16.63 1.01
C TYR A 609 -6.87 16.69 1.01
N SER A 610 -7.46 17.50 1.89
CA SER A 610 -8.91 17.72 1.94
C SER A 610 -9.43 18.37 0.67
N ALA A 611 -8.74 19.41 0.18
CA ALA A 611 -9.06 20.06 -1.09
C ALA A 611 -8.98 19.07 -2.27
N ALA A 612 -7.96 18.20 -2.31
CA ALA A 612 -7.85 17.17 -3.34
C ALA A 612 -8.99 16.14 -3.28
N LEU A 613 -9.37 15.70 -2.07
CA LEU A 613 -10.47 14.75 -1.86
C LEU A 613 -11.84 15.37 -2.19
N ALA A 614 -12.05 16.64 -1.85
CA ALA A 614 -13.22 17.42 -2.24
C ALA A 614 -13.27 17.62 -3.77
N GLY A 615 -12.12 17.79 -4.41
CA GLY A 615 -11.96 17.83 -5.87
C GLY A 615 -12.10 16.48 -6.58
N GLY A 616 -12.51 15.42 -5.87
CA GLY A 616 -12.83 14.10 -6.44
C GLY A 616 -11.76 13.03 -6.26
N ALA A 617 -10.63 13.34 -5.61
CA ALA A 617 -9.62 12.32 -5.31
C ALA A 617 -10.15 11.22 -4.39
N LYS A 618 -9.55 10.04 -4.49
CA LYS A 618 -9.81 8.90 -3.59
C LYS A 618 -8.67 8.78 -2.59
N GLU A 619 -9.00 8.45 -1.33
CA GLU A 619 -8.01 8.31 -0.24
C GLU A 619 -6.87 7.36 -0.60
N TRP A 620 -7.21 6.21 -1.21
CA TRP A 620 -6.24 5.20 -1.62
C TRP A 620 -5.48 5.55 -2.92
N LEU A 621 -5.97 6.53 -3.70
CA LEU A 621 -5.36 7.01 -4.94
C LEU A 621 -4.71 8.40 -4.80
N LEU A 622 -4.74 8.98 -3.60
CA LEU A 622 -4.26 10.32 -3.32
C LEU A 622 -2.78 10.44 -3.67
N GLN A 623 -2.44 11.37 -4.56
CA GLN A 623 -1.07 11.56 -5.03
C GLN A 623 -0.25 12.44 -4.07
N ARG A 624 -0.10 11.96 -2.82
CA ARG A 624 0.53 12.72 -1.72
C ARG A 624 1.85 13.37 -2.10
N GLY A 625 2.80 12.61 -2.66
CA GLY A 625 4.09 13.17 -3.06
C GLY A 625 4.02 14.26 -4.14
N LEU A 626 3.06 14.20 -5.06
CA LEU A 626 2.86 15.25 -6.08
C LEU A 626 2.15 16.47 -5.46
N ILE A 627 1.18 16.23 -4.59
CA ILE A 627 0.46 17.30 -3.87
C ILE A 627 1.42 18.06 -2.94
N ASP A 628 2.29 17.35 -2.21
CA ASP A 628 3.28 17.94 -1.31
C ASP A 628 4.30 18.76 -2.11
N ALA A 629 4.81 18.24 -3.23
CA ALA A 629 5.71 19.00 -4.10
C ALA A 629 5.07 20.27 -4.70
N GLN A 630 3.78 20.22 -5.01
CA GLN A 630 3.02 21.40 -5.43
C GLN A 630 2.80 22.40 -4.29
N ALA A 631 2.52 21.90 -3.08
CA ALA A 631 2.41 22.74 -1.89
C ALA A 631 3.72 23.47 -1.60
N ASP A 632 4.87 22.80 -1.77
CA ASP A 632 6.19 23.40 -1.62
C ASP A 632 6.44 24.49 -2.65
N TRP A 633 6.06 24.29 -3.91
CA TRP A 633 6.17 25.34 -4.94
C TRP A 633 5.25 26.53 -4.66
N LEU A 634 4.00 26.28 -4.26
CA LEU A 634 3.02 27.32 -3.91
C LEU A 634 3.40 28.08 -2.63
N ARG A 635 4.23 27.49 -1.77
CA ARG A 635 4.77 28.15 -0.57
C ARG A 635 5.46 29.46 -0.92
N ASP A 636 6.23 29.46 -2.01
CA ASP A 636 7.10 30.56 -2.42
C ASP A 636 6.70 31.21 -3.75
N LEU A 637 5.62 30.74 -4.40
CA LEU A 637 5.08 31.37 -5.60
C LEU A 637 4.68 32.83 -5.28
N PRO A 638 5.29 33.86 -5.90
CA PRO A 638 4.92 35.24 -5.60
C PRO A 638 3.52 35.58 -6.11
N PRO A 639 2.82 36.52 -5.45
CA PRO A 639 1.58 37.09 -5.97
C PRO A 639 1.82 37.78 -7.32
N PRO A 640 0.79 37.89 -8.17
CA PRO A 640 0.93 38.54 -9.46
C PRO A 640 1.12 40.06 -9.31
N ALA A 641 2.11 40.60 -10.01
CA ALA A 641 2.29 42.05 -10.10
C ALA A 641 1.08 42.70 -10.80
N TYR A 642 0.69 43.88 -10.32
CA TYR A 642 -0.36 44.68 -10.96
C TYR A 642 0.01 44.98 -12.42
N PRO A 643 -0.93 44.84 -13.39
CA PRO A 643 -0.59 44.90 -14.81
C PRO A 643 -0.50 46.31 -15.40
N LEU A 644 -0.90 47.34 -14.65
CA LEU A 644 -1.06 48.71 -15.14
C LEU A 644 -0.20 49.68 -14.31
N PRO A 645 0.02 50.92 -14.78
CA PRO A 645 0.68 51.94 -13.98
C PRO A 645 -0.05 52.21 -12.66
N VAL A 646 0.72 52.55 -11.64
CA VAL A 646 0.24 52.98 -10.31
C VAL A 646 0.73 54.40 -10.07
N ASP A 647 -0.11 55.24 -9.50
CA ASP A 647 0.27 56.58 -9.02
C ASP A 647 1.04 56.44 -7.70
N ALA A 648 2.34 56.73 -7.74
CA ALA A 648 3.25 56.51 -6.62
C ALA A 648 3.00 57.46 -5.43
N ASP A 649 2.54 58.68 -5.68
CA ASP A 649 2.30 59.66 -4.62
C ASP A 649 0.99 59.32 -3.89
N MET A 650 -0.06 59.00 -4.66
CA MET A 650 -1.35 58.55 -4.12
C MET A 650 -1.21 57.20 -3.38
N ALA A 651 -0.38 56.30 -3.89
CA ALA A 651 -0.01 55.07 -3.23
C ALA A 651 0.69 55.28 -1.87
N ALA A 652 1.56 56.29 -1.76
CA ALA A 652 2.23 56.62 -0.50
C ALA A 652 1.23 57.15 0.53
N GLU A 653 0.31 58.02 0.12
CA GLU A 653 -0.81 58.47 0.96
C GLU A 653 -1.68 57.29 1.42
N GLY A 654 -2.00 56.37 0.51
CA GLY A 654 -2.73 55.14 0.83
C GLY A 654 -2.03 54.25 1.85
N ALA A 655 -0.70 54.20 1.83
CA ALA A 655 0.09 53.45 2.80
C ALA A 655 0.00 54.06 4.21
N GLU A 656 -0.04 55.39 4.32
CA GLU A 656 -0.25 56.09 5.59
C GLU A 656 -1.67 55.82 6.14
N ILE A 657 -2.68 55.87 5.27
CA ILE A 657 -4.07 55.54 5.63
C ILE A 657 -4.16 54.08 6.10
N TYR A 658 -3.56 53.13 5.38
CA TYR A 658 -3.55 51.72 5.75
C TYR A 658 -3.00 51.48 7.17
N GLN A 659 -1.95 52.21 7.54
CA GLN A 659 -1.37 52.15 8.88
C GLN A 659 -2.27 52.82 9.93
N ARG A 660 -2.81 54.00 9.61
CA ARG A 660 -3.70 54.78 10.49
C ARG A 660 -4.96 54.00 10.85
N GLU A 661 -5.57 53.32 9.87
CA GLU A 661 -6.78 52.50 10.05
C GLU A 661 -6.47 51.12 10.64
N GLY A 662 -5.20 50.79 10.91
CA GLY A 662 -4.81 49.53 11.54
C GLY A 662 -5.06 48.28 10.69
N CYS A 663 -5.17 48.41 9.36
CA CYS A 663 -5.43 47.28 8.46
C CYS A 663 -4.37 46.17 8.61
N GLY A 664 -3.11 46.55 8.86
CA GLY A 664 -1.99 45.63 9.05
C GLY A 664 -2.12 44.72 10.28
N THR A 665 -2.91 45.08 11.29
CA THR A 665 -3.13 44.25 12.49
C THR A 665 -3.74 42.91 12.15
N CYS A 666 -4.67 42.89 11.19
CA CYS A 666 -5.33 41.67 10.71
C CYS A 666 -4.63 41.10 9.47
N HIS A 667 -4.11 41.95 8.58
CA HIS A 667 -3.75 41.54 7.23
C HIS A 667 -2.25 41.40 6.95
N ASP A 668 -1.36 42.01 7.75
CA ASP A 668 0.08 41.93 7.47
C ASP A 668 0.73 40.78 8.24
N PRO A 669 1.67 40.03 7.62
CA PRO A 669 2.46 39.04 8.33
C PRO A 669 3.15 39.64 9.57
N GLY A 670 2.93 39.02 10.73
CA GLY A 670 3.41 39.53 12.02
C GLY A 670 2.45 40.49 12.73
N GLY A 671 1.32 40.86 12.11
CA GLY A 671 0.21 41.55 12.77
C GLY A 671 -0.42 40.67 13.86
N GLU A 672 -0.99 41.31 14.88
CA GLU A 672 -1.50 40.65 16.09
C GLU A 672 -2.54 39.56 15.80
N SER A 673 -3.45 39.81 14.87
CA SER A 673 -4.55 38.90 14.51
C SER A 673 -4.35 38.24 13.15
N PHE A 674 -3.15 38.36 12.56
CA PHE A 674 -2.85 37.83 11.25
C PHE A 674 -2.97 36.30 11.22
N GLY A 675 -3.72 35.78 10.23
CA GLY A 675 -4.02 34.36 10.11
C GLY A 675 -4.89 33.79 11.24
N GLN A 676 -5.36 34.61 12.18
CA GLN A 676 -6.30 34.20 13.22
C GLN A 676 -7.75 34.37 12.75
N VAL A 677 -8.67 33.73 13.47
CA VAL A 677 -10.11 33.80 13.19
C VAL A 677 -10.68 35.01 13.92
N THR A 678 -11.26 35.95 13.18
CA THR A 678 -12.06 37.04 13.76
C THR A 678 -13.51 36.56 13.87
N PRO A 679 -14.15 36.64 15.05
CA PRO A 679 -15.52 36.19 15.26
C PRO A 679 -16.54 36.95 14.41
N LEU A 680 -17.62 36.27 14.02
CA LEU A 680 -18.76 36.86 13.30
C LEU A 680 -19.46 37.98 14.08
N SER A 681 -19.40 37.96 15.42
CA SER A 681 -19.92 39.05 16.25
C SER A 681 -19.17 40.38 16.06
N GLU A 682 -17.98 40.33 15.46
CA GLU A 682 -17.19 41.52 15.08
C GLU A 682 -17.21 41.72 13.56
N LEU A 683 -17.06 40.66 12.77
CA LEU A 683 -17.01 40.77 11.31
C LEU A 683 -18.36 41.14 10.67
N GLU A 684 -19.47 40.63 11.22
CA GLU A 684 -20.85 40.83 10.71
C GLU A 684 -21.08 40.44 9.23
N THR A 685 -20.16 39.66 8.65
CA THR A 685 -20.30 39.06 7.31
C THR A 685 -21.26 37.87 7.32
N ASP A 686 -21.65 37.37 6.14
CA ASP A 686 -22.51 36.18 6.00
C ASP A 686 -22.02 34.98 6.86
N PRO A 687 -22.87 34.35 7.69
CA PRO A 687 -22.45 33.33 8.66
C PRO A 687 -22.48 31.90 8.10
N GLU A 688 -23.14 31.65 6.96
CA GLU A 688 -23.58 30.31 6.54
C GLU A 688 -22.43 29.32 6.43
N ARG A 689 -21.28 29.77 5.92
CA ARG A 689 -20.10 28.93 5.78
C ARG A 689 -19.53 28.46 7.13
N ALA A 690 -19.51 29.32 8.14
CA ALA A 690 -19.03 28.95 9.47
C ALA A 690 -20.06 28.03 10.16
N ASP A 691 -21.35 28.37 10.09
CA ASP A 691 -22.44 27.61 10.68
C ASP A 691 -22.56 26.19 10.13
N LEU A 692 -22.28 26.00 8.82
CA LEU A 692 -22.25 24.67 8.21
C LEU A 692 -21.20 23.74 8.85
N PHE A 693 -20.10 24.29 9.37
CA PHE A 693 -18.99 23.57 9.98
C PHE A 693 -19.10 23.49 11.50
N ASP A 694 -20.27 23.06 11.96
CA ASP A 694 -20.53 22.74 13.36
C ASP A 694 -19.65 21.59 13.90
N GLU A 695 -19.63 21.44 15.23
CA GLU A 695 -18.83 20.42 15.92
C GLU A 695 -19.16 18.99 15.45
N ALA A 696 -20.43 18.71 15.15
CA ALA A 696 -20.86 17.39 14.73
C ALA A 696 -20.31 17.03 13.34
N PHE A 697 -20.37 17.98 12.40
CA PHE A 697 -19.84 17.82 11.06
C PHE A 697 -18.31 17.80 11.06
N VAL A 698 -17.66 18.70 11.80
CA VAL A 698 -16.21 18.75 11.92
C VAL A 698 -15.62 17.46 12.49
N SER A 699 -16.29 16.86 13.49
CA SER A 699 -15.82 15.60 14.09
C SER A 699 -15.60 14.46 13.08
N ARG A 700 -16.35 14.47 11.96
CA ARG A 700 -16.25 13.47 10.89
C ARG A 700 -14.94 13.55 10.12
N PHE A 701 -14.30 14.73 10.06
CA PHE A 701 -13.00 14.85 9.41
C PHE A 701 -11.95 13.98 10.10
N GLY A 702 -12.09 13.71 11.40
CA GLY A 702 -11.23 12.77 12.13
C GLY A 702 -11.29 11.31 11.65
N ASP A 703 -12.27 10.92 10.83
CA ASP A 703 -12.33 9.60 10.19
C ASP A 703 -11.65 9.58 8.80
N VAL A 704 -11.34 10.73 8.22
CA VAL A 704 -10.69 10.83 6.90
C VAL A 704 -9.24 10.40 7.01
N GLY A 705 -8.84 9.43 6.18
CA GLY A 705 -7.51 8.84 6.25
C GLY A 705 -7.32 7.83 7.39
N LYS A 706 -8.41 7.38 8.04
CA LYS A 706 -8.36 6.32 9.06
C LYS A 706 -7.83 5.01 8.44
N GLY A 707 -6.65 4.60 8.90
CA GLY A 707 -5.89 3.48 8.31
C GLY A 707 -4.65 3.91 7.53
N TYR A 708 -4.42 5.22 7.40
CA TYR A 708 -3.22 5.80 6.80
C TYR A 708 -2.45 6.67 7.78
N THR A 709 -1.17 6.93 7.49
CA THR A 709 -0.30 7.78 8.31
C THR A 709 -0.64 9.28 8.25
N TRP A 710 -1.54 9.68 7.35
CA TRP A 710 -1.92 11.07 7.08
C TRP A 710 -3.35 11.41 7.55
N ARG A 711 -3.93 10.57 8.42
CA ARG A 711 -5.25 10.79 9.02
C ARG A 711 -5.38 12.22 9.55
N PHE A 712 -6.52 12.85 9.28
CA PHE A 712 -6.76 14.21 9.74
C PHE A 712 -6.94 14.29 11.26
N SER A 713 -6.39 15.33 11.86
CA SER A 713 -6.48 15.64 13.29
C SER A 713 -6.49 17.13 13.61
N HIS A 714 -6.45 18.03 12.61
CA HIS A 714 -6.34 19.47 12.83
C HIS A 714 -7.63 20.27 12.56
N TYR A 715 -8.76 19.58 12.34
CA TYR A 715 -10.04 20.25 12.12
C TYR A 715 -10.72 20.71 13.42
N ARG A 716 -11.34 21.89 13.41
CA ARG A 716 -12.17 22.43 14.49
C ARG A 716 -13.38 23.22 13.95
N ALA A 717 -14.46 23.28 14.70
CA ALA A 717 -15.51 24.27 14.46
C ALA A 717 -15.00 25.66 14.86
N THR A 718 -15.54 26.70 14.23
CA THR A 718 -15.22 28.11 14.50
C THR A 718 -16.49 28.95 14.39
N ASP A 719 -16.42 30.20 14.84
CA ASP A 719 -17.52 31.16 14.84
C ASP A 719 -17.19 32.41 14.00
N GLY A 720 -16.29 32.27 13.02
CA GLY A 720 -15.64 33.41 12.38
C GLY A 720 -14.91 33.07 11.09
N TYR A 721 -14.19 34.06 10.56
CA TYR A 721 -13.37 33.91 9.36
C TYR A 721 -11.90 34.26 9.63
N ALA A 722 -11.00 33.53 8.97
CA ALA A 722 -9.56 33.72 9.08
C ALA A 722 -9.10 34.99 8.34
N ASN A 723 -8.28 35.81 9.00
CA ASN A 723 -7.71 37.01 8.43
C ASN A 723 -6.66 36.66 7.37
N THR A 724 -6.94 36.98 6.11
CA THR A 724 -6.06 36.63 4.97
C THR A 724 -5.11 37.79 4.61
N PRO A 725 -3.89 37.51 4.13
CA PRO A 725 -3.02 38.56 3.60
C PRO A 725 -3.65 39.29 2.41
N LEU A 726 -3.27 40.54 2.16
CA LEU A 726 -3.80 41.35 1.05
C LEU A 726 -2.86 41.37 -0.17
N ASP A 727 -1.92 40.44 -0.26
CA ASP A 727 -0.99 40.35 -1.38
C ASP A 727 -1.69 39.92 -2.68
N GLY A 728 -1.44 40.68 -3.74
CA GLY A 728 -2.10 40.45 -5.03
C GLY A 728 -3.63 40.61 -4.97
N ILE A 729 -4.16 41.36 -4.00
CA ILE A 729 -5.61 41.55 -3.79
C ILE A 729 -6.35 42.09 -5.02
N TRP A 730 -5.66 42.84 -5.87
CA TRP A 730 -6.22 43.32 -7.13
C TRP A 730 -6.74 42.18 -8.04
N ALA A 731 -6.15 40.98 -7.95
CA ALA A 731 -6.52 39.81 -8.75
C ALA A 731 -7.47 38.84 -8.05
N ARG A 732 -8.05 39.25 -6.91
CA ARG A 732 -8.83 38.38 -6.01
C ARG A 732 -10.26 38.84 -5.80
N GLY A 733 -10.73 39.83 -6.56
CA GLY A 733 -12.14 40.18 -6.56
C GLY A 733 -12.96 39.07 -7.22
N PRO A 734 -14.27 38.96 -6.97
CA PRO A 734 -15.02 39.67 -5.94
C PRO A 734 -14.54 39.36 -4.51
N TYR A 735 -14.85 40.24 -3.57
CA TYR A 735 -14.30 40.25 -2.22
C TYR A 735 -15.27 39.65 -1.19
N LEU A 736 -14.74 39.42 0.02
CA LEU A 736 -15.28 38.58 1.10
C LEU A 736 -15.19 37.08 0.80
N HIS A 737 -15.44 36.25 1.82
CA HIS A 737 -15.26 34.79 1.74
C HIS A 737 -16.19 34.11 0.71
N ASN A 738 -17.29 34.76 0.35
CA ASN A 738 -18.31 34.27 -0.59
C ASN A 738 -18.32 35.06 -1.91
N GLY A 739 -17.38 36.01 -2.10
CA GLY A 739 -17.30 36.84 -3.30
C GLY A 739 -18.55 37.69 -3.54
N SER A 740 -19.17 38.21 -2.48
CA SER A 740 -20.43 38.97 -2.57
C SER A 740 -20.25 40.47 -2.81
N VAL A 741 -19.01 40.96 -2.87
CA VAL A 741 -18.69 42.38 -3.10
C VAL A 741 -17.82 42.55 -4.35
N PRO A 742 -18.28 43.20 -5.43
CA PRO A 742 -17.63 43.11 -6.75
C PRO A 742 -16.28 43.81 -6.85
N THR A 743 -16.06 44.90 -6.10
CA THR A 743 -14.89 45.79 -6.23
C THR A 743 -14.36 46.21 -4.86
N LEU A 744 -13.08 46.59 -4.77
CA LEU A 744 -12.52 47.16 -3.52
C LEU A 744 -13.23 48.47 -3.16
N ARG A 745 -13.63 49.25 -4.16
CA ARG A 745 -14.48 50.42 -3.96
C ARG A 745 -15.75 50.07 -3.19
N ALA A 746 -16.48 49.05 -3.64
CA ALA A 746 -17.70 48.60 -2.97
C ALA A 746 -17.41 48.02 -1.57
N LEU A 747 -16.27 47.33 -1.37
CA LEU A 747 -15.89 46.82 -0.06
C LEU A 747 -15.67 47.95 0.96
N LEU A 748 -15.07 49.05 0.51
CA LEU A 748 -14.89 50.28 1.28
C LEU A 748 -16.14 51.17 1.30
N SER A 749 -17.27 50.76 0.72
CA SER A 749 -18.54 51.46 0.89
C SER A 749 -19.33 50.85 2.06
N PRO A 750 -20.17 51.67 2.74
CA PRO A 750 -21.16 51.15 3.68
C PRO A 750 -21.98 50.00 3.06
N PRO A 751 -22.32 48.94 3.81
CA PRO A 751 -23.04 47.79 3.26
C PRO A 751 -24.32 48.13 2.49
N GLU A 752 -25.05 49.15 2.90
CA GLU A 752 -26.26 49.65 2.26
C GLU A 752 -26.04 50.23 0.84
N ASP A 753 -24.82 50.67 0.54
CA ASP A 753 -24.43 51.22 -0.76
C ASP A 753 -23.80 50.15 -1.67
N ARG A 754 -23.57 48.93 -1.16
CA ARG A 754 -23.01 47.82 -1.94
C ARG A 754 -24.05 47.30 -2.94
N PRO A 755 -23.66 46.93 -4.18
CA PRO A 755 -24.59 46.38 -5.15
C PRO A 755 -25.31 45.13 -4.62
N ALA A 756 -26.65 45.15 -4.65
CA ALA A 756 -27.46 43.97 -4.30
C ALA A 756 -27.40 42.87 -5.37
N THR A 757 -27.13 43.26 -6.62
CA THR A 757 -26.90 42.33 -7.73
C THR A 757 -25.77 42.81 -8.63
N PHE A 758 -25.02 41.88 -9.21
CA PHE A 758 -23.97 42.16 -10.20
C PHE A 758 -23.65 40.91 -11.01
N TYR A 759 -23.06 41.05 -12.19
CA TYR A 759 -22.66 39.90 -13.00
C TYR A 759 -21.29 39.35 -12.59
N ARG A 760 -21.11 38.03 -12.71
CA ARG A 760 -19.85 37.31 -12.47
C ARG A 760 -19.48 36.42 -13.66
N GLY A 761 -18.24 35.94 -13.67
CA GLY A 761 -17.74 34.95 -14.65
C GLY A 761 -17.02 35.56 -15.86
N CYS A 762 -16.65 36.84 -15.82
CA CYS A 762 -15.87 37.50 -16.85
C CYS A 762 -14.37 37.57 -16.48
N THR A 763 -13.55 37.98 -17.45
CA THR A 763 -12.11 38.19 -17.24
C THR A 763 -11.73 39.68 -17.25
N ASN A 764 -12.66 40.58 -17.60
CA ASN A 764 -12.40 42.01 -17.74
C ASN A 764 -12.20 42.65 -16.37
N PHE A 765 -11.07 43.31 -16.20
CA PHE A 765 -10.68 43.94 -14.94
C PHE A 765 -10.88 45.46 -15.00
N ASP A 766 -11.52 46.02 -13.97
CA ASP A 766 -11.64 47.45 -13.74
C ASP A 766 -10.46 47.96 -12.90
N PRO A 767 -9.59 48.81 -13.47
CA PRO A 767 -8.44 49.34 -12.74
C PRO A 767 -8.76 50.49 -11.78
N VAL A 768 -9.94 51.10 -11.87
CA VAL A 768 -10.35 52.24 -11.03
C VAL A 768 -10.91 51.72 -9.71
N ASP A 769 -11.96 50.92 -9.77
CA ASP A 769 -12.60 50.39 -8.57
C ASP A 769 -11.98 49.09 -8.07
N VAL A 770 -11.10 48.47 -8.87
CA VAL A 770 -10.34 47.26 -8.58
C VAL A 770 -11.27 46.08 -8.32
N GLY A 771 -11.62 45.39 -9.40
CA GLY A 771 -12.48 44.20 -9.42
C GLY A 771 -12.78 43.76 -10.85
N PHE A 772 -13.59 42.71 -11.01
CA PHE A 772 -14.02 42.27 -12.34
C PHE A 772 -15.28 43.02 -12.78
N ALA A 773 -15.23 43.68 -13.94
CA ALA A 773 -16.35 44.42 -14.52
C ALA A 773 -17.06 43.55 -15.55
N CYS A 774 -18.04 42.77 -15.09
CA CYS A 774 -18.83 41.92 -15.96
C CYS A 774 -20.11 42.64 -16.39
N ASP A 775 -20.31 42.77 -17.71
CA ASP A 775 -21.53 43.39 -18.27
C ASP A 775 -22.67 42.38 -18.45
N SER A 776 -22.36 41.09 -18.44
CA SER A 776 -23.30 39.99 -18.65
C SER A 776 -22.73 38.69 -18.07
N GLY A 777 -23.56 37.65 -17.98
CA GLY A 777 -23.18 36.33 -17.49
C GLY A 777 -24.09 35.86 -16.37
N PHE A 778 -23.51 35.29 -15.32
CA PHE A 778 -24.24 34.87 -14.14
C PHE A 778 -24.61 36.08 -13.29
N LEU A 779 -25.90 36.36 -13.11
CA LEU A 779 -26.36 37.43 -12.22
C LEU A 779 -26.30 36.93 -10.77
N PHE A 780 -25.36 37.47 -10.01
CA PHE A 780 -25.23 37.21 -8.58
C PHE A 780 -26.24 38.06 -7.81
N ASP A 781 -26.90 37.47 -6.83
CA ASP A 781 -27.88 38.12 -5.94
C ASP A 781 -27.46 37.93 -4.49
N THR A 782 -27.21 39.04 -3.79
CA THR A 782 -26.72 39.05 -2.40
C THR A 782 -27.82 38.77 -1.38
N GLN A 783 -29.09 38.73 -1.81
CA GLN A 783 -30.25 38.46 -0.95
C GLN A 783 -30.49 36.96 -0.74
N LEU A 784 -29.83 36.10 -1.52
CA LEU A 784 -29.90 34.65 -1.35
C LEU A 784 -29.05 34.21 -0.14
N THR A 785 -29.52 33.16 0.54
CA THR A 785 -28.78 32.54 1.66
C THR A 785 -27.35 32.16 1.25
N GLY A 786 -26.36 32.60 2.02
CA GLY A 786 -24.93 32.36 1.77
C GLY A 786 -24.28 33.38 0.83
N ASN A 787 -25.04 34.35 0.32
CA ASN A 787 -24.56 35.40 -0.59
C ASN A 787 -24.52 36.79 0.07
N GLY A 788 -24.71 36.89 1.38
CA GLY A 788 -24.73 38.17 2.09
C GLY A 788 -23.47 38.99 1.83
N ASN A 789 -23.66 40.28 1.57
CA ASN A 789 -22.61 41.27 1.31
C ASN A 789 -22.42 42.27 2.46
N GLY A 790 -22.92 41.94 3.66
CA GLY A 790 -22.76 42.73 4.87
C GLY A 790 -21.38 42.61 5.52
N GLY A 791 -21.19 43.31 6.63
CA GLY A 791 -20.01 43.19 7.47
C GLY A 791 -18.72 43.79 6.88
N HIS A 792 -17.62 43.53 7.58
CA HIS A 792 -16.30 44.10 7.31
C HIS A 792 -16.37 45.63 7.17
N LEU A 793 -16.69 46.30 8.29
CA LEU A 793 -16.97 47.75 8.31
C LEU A 793 -15.71 48.63 8.33
N TYR A 794 -14.52 48.01 8.43
CA TYR A 794 -13.24 48.71 8.43
C TYR A 794 -13.03 49.51 7.13
N GLY A 795 -12.66 50.79 7.27
CA GLY A 795 -12.45 51.70 6.14
C GLY A 795 -13.72 52.24 5.46
N THR A 796 -14.91 51.80 5.84
CA THR A 796 -16.17 52.24 5.20
C THR A 796 -16.49 53.72 5.43
N GLY A 797 -16.07 54.27 6.57
CA GLY A 797 -16.24 55.68 6.94
C GLY A 797 -15.19 56.63 6.37
N LEU A 798 -14.22 56.15 5.59
CA LEU A 798 -13.20 57.00 4.97
C LEU A 798 -13.82 57.97 3.96
N PRO A 799 -13.29 59.20 3.80
CA PRO A 799 -13.63 60.06 2.67
C PRO A 799 -13.24 59.42 1.32
N ASP A 800 -13.94 59.77 0.24
CA ASP A 800 -13.74 59.17 -1.10
C ASP A 800 -12.31 59.30 -1.64
N GLY A 801 -11.64 60.42 -1.34
CA GLY A 801 -10.23 60.64 -1.69
C GLY A 801 -9.31 59.63 -0.99
N GLU A 802 -9.50 59.44 0.31
CA GLU A 802 -8.72 58.48 1.10
C GLU A 802 -9.00 57.03 0.68
N LYS A 803 -10.26 56.70 0.35
CA LYS A 803 -10.59 55.37 -0.22
C LYS A 803 -9.84 55.12 -1.52
N SER A 804 -9.75 56.14 -2.38
CA SER A 804 -9.04 56.04 -3.65
C SER A 804 -7.53 55.85 -3.43
N ALA A 805 -6.95 56.59 -2.48
CA ALA A 805 -5.53 56.46 -2.12
C ALA A 805 -5.22 55.08 -1.54
N LEU A 806 -6.07 54.57 -0.64
CA LEU A 806 -5.96 53.22 -0.08
C LEU A 806 -6.04 52.14 -1.17
N ILE A 807 -6.98 52.26 -2.11
CA ILE A 807 -7.08 51.34 -3.26
C ILE A 807 -5.81 51.39 -4.12
N GLU A 808 -5.27 52.58 -4.37
CA GLU A 808 -4.02 52.76 -5.12
C GLU A 808 -2.84 52.04 -4.44
N TYR A 809 -2.75 52.13 -3.11
CA TYR A 809 -1.80 51.38 -2.30
C TYR A 809 -1.98 49.85 -2.44
N LEU A 810 -3.23 49.37 -2.37
CA LEU A 810 -3.55 47.94 -2.44
C LEU A 810 -3.25 47.33 -3.82
N LYS A 811 -3.19 48.10 -4.90
CA LYS A 811 -2.84 47.59 -6.25
C LYS A 811 -1.49 46.89 -6.27
N PHE A 812 -0.47 47.43 -5.60
CA PHE A 812 0.90 46.90 -5.62
C PHE A 812 1.35 46.29 -4.28
N LYS A 813 0.46 46.16 -3.29
CA LYS A 813 0.79 45.55 -1.99
C LYS A 813 1.24 44.09 -2.19
N GLN A 814 2.46 43.81 -1.74
CA GLN A 814 3.09 42.50 -1.76
C GLN A 814 3.91 42.32 -0.48
N TYR A 815 4.10 41.06 -0.06
CA TYR A 815 5.02 40.71 1.01
C TYR A 815 6.21 39.96 0.41
N PRO A 816 7.45 40.24 0.85
CA PRO A 816 8.57 39.39 0.48
C PRO A 816 8.28 37.95 0.94
N GLY A 817 8.59 36.97 0.09
CA GLY A 817 8.57 35.56 0.50
C GLY A 817 9.51 35.34 1.69
N ARG A 818 9.36 34.22 2.40
CA ARG A 818 10.30 33.82 3.46
C ARG A 818 11.71 33.74 2.84
N SER A 819 12.67 34.49 3.41
CA SER A 819 14.09 34.41 3.05
C SER A 819 14.73 33.12 3.56
#